data_AF-A0A9D2FLK9-F1
#
_entry.id   AF-A0A9D2FLK9-F1
#
_cell.length_a   1.000
_cell.length_b   1.000
_cell.length_c   1.000
_cell.angle_alpha   90.00
_cell.angle_beta   90.00
_cell.angle_gamma   90.00
#
_symmetry.space_group_name_H-M   'P 1'
#
loop_
_entity.id
_entity.type
_entity.pdbx_description
1 polymer ?
#
loop_
_entity_poly.entity_id
_entity_poly.type
_entity_poly.pdbx_seq_one_letter_code
_entity_poly.pdbx_strand_id
1 'polypeptide(L)'
;MRKVIKNICVFATAATLAVSAAAMSACGYSFTPLAENPAADAQVTSQGGFVVQKGEYVYFINGVEAYTSDNTYGTPVKGALMRSTMADIKAGKNNVETVIPSLMVAADYTSGIFIYGDRIYYATPNNVGNTAGTVDNTYLDFKSVSLDGSDVKDYFRISDNAALYRFVQVEDTVYVIYEMEDALYSYNTSENVRTELARSVTAYTLNSTDKTDPYIYYTMDVTDKQDSDSPVSTSYNQIYRVRADATEAPYDYTWDQTWIDEENDGNVPYYNLGELVLDGVSINDTLTQFNRDVQNAGTENDNRTIWRYSYTLQAYTNDGIYFTRTAVPTSGSSVGTSGELYYLATEDIDAESWNAVTGNAVYGTGAGQNENGFLEVVAGATDTSNASASAYFYIEDFTSDEGAGRHHYLYVNDSGEIRRVDVVNDGQGTKARIGSESDPTSLRIATGATSGVLVALDSTSDETYDYVYYTSTTDNGLSIERAVYNGTVENYRTLTPADADYAAYKPVRVLEAEHVSGWYNYEVLDGVVFYANAETFSETAYTYIWTVNLNGENGLKNNAQVQEFDDLYGKMMDDEDGYLAKLTDDGDTKLSTALRYFFYTGQTQQFYDNIAEAEDYGKRNTYLYSEAEQEAFKAFTEGTSEDAKAVLGEDYLTTSQLDYFTNLLGKMTESDEEALASYWQSALQRYTEDEETEGLPAWAWALIGVGIGVVVIGAGLAIFFVLRAKKKKGDAPKEERIKVDTTDDKDVDVYTQAETVNETLTPEEAEEATEAPAEDAEEMAEAAEEVSEEAAEAPAETSSEAPAEAPAEEQASDGSENN
;
A
#
# COMPACT_ATOMS: atom_id res chain seq x y z
N MET A 1 13.32 -8.41 -45.23
CA MET A 1 13.29 -6.98 -44.85
C MET A 1 13.13 -6.72 -43.35
N ARG A 2 12.50 -7.61 -42.55
CA ARG A 2 12.36 -7.41 -41.08
C ARG A 2 13.68 -7.28 -40.29
N LYS A 3 14.78 -7.95 -40.68
CA LYS A 3 16.11 -7.86 -40.01
C LYS A 3 16.76 -6.46 -39.99
N VAL A 4 16.37 -5.54 -40.88
CA VAL A 4 16.88 -4.16 -40.84
C VAL A 4 16.11 -3.31 -39.81
N ILE A 5 14.84 -3.62 -39.57
CA ILE A 5 14.00 -2.90 -38.61
C ILE A 5 14.36 -3.31 -37.17
N LYS A 6 14.50 -4.61 -36.88
CA LYS A 6 14.87 -5.10 -35.54
C LYS A 6 16.23 -4.55 -35.07
N ASN A 7 17.19 -4.38 -35.99
CA ASN A 7 18.49 -3.76 -35.67
C ASN A 7 18.42 -2.22 -35.52
N ILE A 8 17.51 -1.54 -36.22
CA ILE A 8 17.33 -0.08 -36.07
C ILE A 8 16.67 0.24 -34.73
N CYS A 9 15.75 -0.59 -34.22
CA CYS A 9 15.21 -0.44 -32.86
C CYS A 9 16.31 -0.50 -31.79
N VAL A 10 17.17 -1.52 -31.82
CA VAL A 10 18.27 -1.68 -30.83
C VAL A 10 19.30 -0.53 -30.90
N PHE A 11 19.60 -0.01 -32.10
CA PHE A 11 20.48 1.17 -32.22
C PHE A 11 19.79 2.50 -31.90
N ALA A 12 18.45 2.59 -31.95
CA ALA A 12 17.72 3.74 -31.43
C ALA A 12 17.77 3.77 -29.90
N THR A 13 17.52 2.64 -29.23
CA THR A 13 17.62 2.53 -27.76
C THR A 13 19.00 2.93 -27.24
N ALA A 14 20.07 2.47 -27.91
CA ALA A 14 21.45 2.82 -27.55
C ALA A 14 21.85 4.28 -27.87
N ALA A 15 21.22 4.92 -28.87
CA ALA A 15 21.51 6.30 -29.23
C ALA A 15 20.83 7.31 -28.30
N THR A 16 19.63 7.01 -27.78
CA THR A 16 18.93 7.86 -26.81
C THR A 16 19.62 7.82 -25.44
N LEU A 17 20.16 6.66 -25.03
CA LEU A 17 20.99 6.49 -23.83
C LEU A 17 22.34 7.26 -23.87
N ALA A 18 22.77 7.74 -25.03
CA ALA A 18 23.95 8.61 -25.14
C ALA A 18 23.61 10.10 -24.91
N VAL A 19 22.33 10.46 -24.83
CA VAL A 19 21.85 11.83 -24.59
C VAL A 19 21.47 12.06 -23.13
N SER A 20 21.13 11.03 -22.35
CA SER A 20 20.93 11.13 -20.90
C SER A 20 22.18 11.61 -20.16
N ALA A 21 23.38 11.23 -20.61
CA ALA A 21 24.65 11.78 -20.10
C ALA A 21 24.84 13.30 -20.37
N ALA A 22 24.02 13.91 -21.25
CA ALA A 22 23.97 15.34 -21.50
C ALA A 22 22.73 16.04 -20.88
N ALA A 23 21.75 15.28 -20.35
CA ALA A 23 20.56 15.80 -19.69
C ALA A 23 20.86 16.45 -18.32
N MET A 24 22.03 16.18 -17.73
CA MET A 24 22.62 16.95 -16.61
C MET A 24 22.99 18.41 -16.99
N SER A 25 22.45 18.93 -18.09
CA SER A 25 22.50 20.35 -18.48
C SER A 25 21.11 20.97 -18.71
N ALA A 26 20.05 20.34 -18.21
CA ALA A 26 18.74 20.98 -18.02
C ALA A 26 18.80 22.00 -16.86
N CYS A 27 19.03 23.26 -17.20
CA CYS A 27 18.73 24.46 -16.40
C CYS A 27 19.14 24.48 -14.90
N GLY A 28 20.43 24.30 -14.62
CA GLY A 28 21.09 25.06 -13.54
C GLY A 28 20.74 24.76 -12.08
N TYR A 29 19.93 23.74 -11.80
CA TYR A 29 19.70 23.28 -10.43
C TYR A 29 21.00 22.68 -9.86
N SER A 30 21.46 23.23 -8.73
CA SER A 30 22.62 22.72 -8.00
C SER A 30 22.16 22.06 -6.72
N PHE A 31 21.96 20.75 -6.76
CA PHE A 31 21.73 19.95 -5.56
C PHE A 31 22.94 20.08 -4.62
N THR A 32 22.68 20.27 -3.34
CA THR A 32 23.71 20.33 -2.29
C THR A 32 23.59 19.04 -1.47
N PRO A 33 24.57 18.12 -1.55
CA PRO A 33 24.55 16.90 -0.76
C PRO A 33 24.48 17.18 0.74
N LEU A 34 23.81 16.29 1.47
CA LEU A 34 23.66 16.39 2.92
C LEU A 34 25.01 16.17 3.62
N ALA A 35 25.23 16.88 4.73
CA ALA A 35 26.56 16.96 5.35
C ALA A 35 26.91 15.74 6.23
N GLU A 36 25.89 15.02 6.72
CA GLU A 36 26.01 13.92 7.68
C GLU A 36 25.21 12.72 7.16
N ASN A 37 25.70 11.50 7.40
CA ASN A 37 25.04 10.25 7.02
C ASN A 37 25.18 9.24 8.18
N PRO A 38 24.22 8.31 8.34
CA PRO A 38 24.43 7.16 9.22
C PRO A 38 25.58 6.29 8.68
N ALA A 39 26.18 5.48 9.56
CA ALA A 39 27.25 4.58 9.15
C ALA A 39 26.78 3.52 8.13
N ALA A 40 27.68 3.09 7.25
CA ALA A 40 27.39 2.09 6.21
C ALA A 40 26.80 0.79 6.80
N ASP A 41 27.31 0.36 7.96
CA ASP A 41 26.93 -0.82 8.74
C ASP A 41 25.83 -0.56 9.78
N ALA A 42 25.24 0.65 9.82
CA ALA A 42 24.09 0.92 10.67
C ALA A 42 22.89 0.06 10.25
N GLN A 43 22.21 -0.52 11.25
CA GLN A 43 21.01 -1.35 11.08
C GLN A 43 19.96 -0.61 10.24
N VAL A 44 19.30 -1.36 9.36
CA VAL A 44 18.19 -0.90 8.53
C VAL A 44 16.92 -1.65 8.94
N THR A 45 15.79 -0.95 9.03
CA THR A 45 14.47 -1.49 9.43
C THR A 45 13.35 -0.88 8.58
N SER A 46 12.24 -1.62 8.39
CA SER A 46 11.15 -1.29 7.45
C SER A 46 11.62 -1.17 5.99
N GLN A 47 12.30 -2.20 5.45
CA GLN A 47 12.72 -2.18 4.04
C GLN A 47 11.52 -2.34 3.09
N GLY A 48 11.54 -1.60 1.98
CA GLY A 48 10.58 -1.72 0.88
C GLY A 48 9.21 -1.12 1.17
N GLY A 49 9.10 -0.19 2.10
CA GLY A 49 7.93 0.66 2.34
C GLY A 49 8.08 2.08 1.77
N PHE A 50 7.13 2.96 2.07
CA PHE A 50 7.30 4.41 1.92
C PHE A 50 8.11 5.03 3.07
N VAL A 51 8.38 4.27 4.14
CA VAL A 51 9.25 4.64 5.27
C VAL A 51 10.35 3.60 5.43
N VAL A 52 11.60 4.02 5.67
CA VAL A 52 12.74 3.16 6.00
C VAL A 52 13.61 3.84 7.05
N GLN A 53 14.01 3.13 8.10
CA GLN A 53 15.00 3.65 9.05
C GLN A 53 16.39 3.05 8.82
N LYS A 54 17.43 3.89 8.88
CA LYS A 54 18.83 3.48 8.96
C LYS A 54 19.54 4.22 10.09
N GLY A 55 19.94 3.48 11.12
CA GLY A 55 20.49 4.07 12.35
C GLY A 55 19.46 4.99 13.03
N GLU A 56 19.82 6.26 13.23
CA GLU A 56 18.92 7.27 13.83
C GLU A 56 18.02 7.99 12.82
N TYR A 57 18.28 7.86 11.51
CA TYR A 57 17.54 8.55 10.46
C TYR A 57 16.38 7.70 9.93
N VAL A 58 15.23 8.34 9.76
CA VAL A 58 14.05 7.82 9.07
C VAL A 58 13.95 8.52 7.72
N TYR A 59 13.99 7.75 6.64
CA TYR A 59 13.79 8.17 5.26
C TYR A 59 12.33 7.90 4.89
N PHE A 60 11.67 8.85 4.21
CA PHE A 60 10.25 8.72 3.87
C PHE A 60 9.88 9.47 2.58
N ILE A 61 8.86 8.98 1.87
CA ILE A 61 8.27 9.66 0.71
C ILE A 61 7.36 10.79 1.21
N ASN A 62 7.61 12.03 0.77
CA ASN A 62 6.89 13.21 1.25
C ASN A 62 5.48 13.37 0.61
N GLY A 63 4.56 12.48 0.96
CA GLY A 63 3.16 12.56 0.56
C GLY A 63 2.85 11.99 -0.82
N VAL A 64 1.55 11.88 -1.11
CA VAL A 64 0.99 11.30 -2.34
C VAL A 64 1.03 12.33 -3.45
N GLU A 65 1.66 11.98 -4.56
CA GLU A 65 1.77 12.81 -5.76
C GLU A 65 1.47 11.97 -6.99
N ALA A 66 0.91 12.55 -8.04
CA ALA A 66 0.56 11.81 -9.25
C ALA A 66 1.82 11.48 -10.06
N TYR A 67 1.85 10.29 -10.67
CA TYR A 67 2.93 9.87 -11.59
C TYR A 67 2.99 10.71 -12.89
N THR A 68 1.98 11.57 -13.12
CA THR A 68 1.89 12.59 -14.18
C THR A 68 2.51 13.94 -13.81
N SER A 69 2.83 14.19 -12.54
CA SER A 69 3.31 15.49 -12.05
C SER A 69 4.77 15.78 -12.49
N ASP A 70 5.20 17.05 -12.40
CA ASP A 70 6.52 17.48 -12.88
C ASP A 70 7.67 16.83 -12.10
N ASN A 71 8.23 15.76 -12.66
CA ASN A 71 9.38 15.03 -12.13
C ASN A 71 10.73 15.59 -12.66
N THR A 72 10.80 16.87 -13.03
CA THR A 72 12.08 17.54 -13.31
C THR A 72 12.96 17.54 -12.06
N TYR A 73 14.13 16.91 -12.13
CA TYR A 73 15.01 16.74 -10.96
C TYR A 73 15.35 18.08 -10.30
N GLY A 74 15.01 18.22 -9.02
CA GLY A 74 15.14 19.47 -8.26
C GLY A 74 13.82 20.22 -8.04
N THR A 75 12.76 19.92 -8.79
CA THR A 75 11.43 20.54 -8.66
C THR A 75 10.55 19.85 -7.62
N PRO A 76 10.41 18.50 -7.56
CA PRO A 76 9.57 17.84 -6.57
C PRO A 76 9.87 18.21 -5.11
N VAL A 77 8.81 18.63 -4.42
CA VAL A 77 8.76 18.72 -2.96
C VAL A 77 7.82 17.64 -2.43
N LYS A 78 6.56 17.63 -2.87
CA LYS A 78 5.65 16.49 -2.66
C LYS A 78 6.12 15.29 -3.48
N GLY A 79 5.94 14.08 -2.95
CA GLY A 79 6.46 12.83 -3.52
C GLY A 79 7.99 12.69 -3.51
N ALA A 80 8.75 13.68 -3.03
CA ALA A 80 10.21 13.61 -2.91
C ALA A 80 10.67 12.74 -1.73
N LEU A 81 11.85 12.13 -1.81
CA LEU A 81 12.42 11.45 -0.65
C LEU A 81 13.01 12.46 0.33
N MET A 82 12.55 12.42 1.58
CA MET A 82 13.08 13.22 2.68
C MET A 82 13.59 12.33 3.81
N ARG A 83 14.28 12.93 4.78
CA ARG A 83 14.65 12.27 6.04
C ARG A 83 14.51 13.19 7.25
N SER A 84 14.31 12.60 8.42
CA SER A 84 14.45 13.23 9.74
C SER A 84 15.10 12.24 10.72
N THR A 85 15.33 12.65 11.97
CA THR A 85 15.78 11.72 13.03
C THR A 85 14.58 11.17 13.78
N MET A 86 14.62 9.89 14.17
CA MET A 86 13.56 9.29 15.00
C MET A 86 13.34 10.06 16.32
N ALA A 87 14.41 10.66 16.87
CA ALA A 87 14.34 11.48 18.08
C ALA A 87 13.58 12.81 17.88
N ASP A 88 13.67 13.44 16.70
CA ASP A 88 12.89 14.64 16.39
C ASP A 88 11.43 14.29 16.05
N ILE A 89 11.19 13.20 15.31
CA ILE A 89 9.84 12.69 15.00
C ILE A 89 9.08 12.37 16.29
N LYS A 90 9.68 11.58 17.21
CA LYS A 90 9.08 11.28 18.53
C LYS A 90 8.84 12.52 19.40
N ALA A 91 9.52 13.62 19.11
CA ALA A 91 9.37 14.90 19.80
C ALA A 91 8.45 15.90 19.07
N GLY A 92 7.73 15.48 18.02
CA GLY A 92 6.84 16.35 17.24
C GLY A 92 7.55 17.43 16.43
N LYS A 93 8.84 17.25 16.10
CA LYS A 93 9.64 18.26 15.38
C LYS A 93 9.77 17.92 13.91
N ASN A 94 9.25 18.79 13.06
CA ASN A 94 9.38 18.68 11.60
C ASN A 94 10.76 19.16 11.09
N ASN A 95 11.85 18.58 11.61
CA ASN A 95 13.22 18.86 11.18
C ASN A 95 13.59 17.96 9.99
N VAL A 96 13.34 18.41 8.77
CA VAL A 96 13.40 17.55 7.56
C VAL A 96 14.38 18.01 6.47
N GLU A 97 15.19 17.07 6.00
CA GLU A 97 16.14 17.24 4.91
C GLU A 97 15.64 16.53 3.64
N THR A 98 15.86 17.13 2.46
CA THR A 98 15.49 16.52 1.18
C THR A 98 16.67 15.70 0.66
N VAL A 99 16.45 14.40 0.42
CA VAL A 99 17.48 13.45 -0.03
C VAL A 99 17.42 13.25 -1.54
N ILE A 100 16.21 13.04 -2.09
CA ILE A 100 15.99 12.86 -3.54
C ILE A 100 14.89 13.84 -3.98
N PRO A 101 15.23 14.92 -4.70
CA PRO A 101 14.24 15.86 -5.24
C PRO A 101 13.67 15.34 -6.58
N SER A 102 13.05 14.17 -6.53
CA SER A 102 12.40 13.46 -7.65
C SER A 102 11.19 12.69 -7.11
N LEU A 103 10.15 12.48 -7.92
CA LEU A 103 8.95 11.73 -7.53
C LEU A 103 9.26 10.25 -7.25
N MET A 104 8.92 9.80 -6.05
CA MET A 104 9.02 8.41 -5.61
C MET A 104 7.65 7.72 -5.77
N VAL A 105 7.15 7.61 -7.01
CA VAL A 105 5.76 7.19 -7.30
C VAL A 105 5.73 6.02 -8.29
N ALA A 106 6.16 4.84 -7.86
CA ALA A 106 5.76 3.59 -8.52
C ALA A 106 4.27 3.33 -8.23
N ALA A 107 3.55 2.65 -9.13
CA ALA A 107 2.18 2.19 -8.85
C ALA A 107 2.14 0.86 -8.08
N ASP A 108 3.28 0.14 -7.98
CA ASP A 108 3.49 -0.91 -6.99
C ASP A 108 3.69 -0.28 -5.60
N TYR A 109 2.67 -0.39 -4.74
CA TYR A 109 2.72 0.05 -3.33
C TYR A 109 3.13 -1.07 -2.36
N THR A 110 3.52 -2.24 -2.87
CA THR A 110 4.11 -3.33 -2.07
C THR A 110 5.63 -3.21 -1.97
N SER A 111 6.24 -2.38 -2.83
CA SER A 111 7.68 -2.19 -2.97
C SER A 111 8.04 -0.71 -3.14
N GLY A 112 8.65 -0.13 -2.11
CA GLY A 112 9.12 1.25 -2.10
C GLY A 112 10.63 1.37 -2.02
N ILE A 113 11.11 1.97 -0.93
CA ILE A 113 12.51 2.35 -0.74
C ILE A 113 13.31 1.18 -0.14
N PHE A 114 14.51 0.92 -0.65
CA PHE A 114 15.44 -0.02 -0.05
C PHE A 114 16.79 0.64 0.20
N ILE A 115 17.41 0.40 1.36
CA ILE A 115 18.72 0.94 1.71
C ILE A 115 19.71 -0.22 1.92
N TYR A 116 20.80 -0.22 1.16
CA TYR A 116 21.87 -1.22 1.23
C TYR A 116 23.23 -0.51 1.23
N GLY A 117 24.05 -0.78 2.25
CA GLY A 117 25.30 -0.03 2.49
C GLY A 117 25.05 1.48 2.58
N ASP A 118 25.82 2.26 1.81
CA ASP A 118 25.73 3.72 1.71
C ASP A 118 24.77 4.21 0.60
N ARG A 119 23.84 3.36 0.12
CA ARG A 119 22.97 3.67 -1.02
C ARG A 119 21.50 3.37 -0.80
N ILE A 120 20.66 4.21 -1.38
CA ILE A 120 19.21 4.09 -1.46
C ILE A 120 18.86 3.64 -2.88
N TYR A 121 18.06 2.59 -2.99
CA TYR A 121 17.59 1.96 -4.21
C TYR A 121 16.07 2.16 -4.31
N TYR A 122 15.60 2.51 -5.50
CA TYR A 122 14.22 2.92 -5.73
C TYR A 122 13.84 2.86 -7.21
N ALA A 123 12.55 2.91 -7.46
CA ALA A 123 11.98 3.12 -8.78
C ALA A 123 11.26 4.48 -8.86
N THR A 124 11.21 5.08 -10.05
CA THR A 124 10.54 6.38 -10.29
C THR A 124 9.93 6.38 -11.70
N PRO A 125 8.76 7.02 -11.91
CA PRO A 125 8.25 7.30 -13.25
C PRO A 125 9.30 8.06 -14.08
N ASN A 126 9.40 7.71 -15.35
CA ASN A 126 10.29 8.35 -16.30
C ASN A 126 9.90 9.83 -16.51
N ASN A 127 10.89 10.73 -16.36
CA ASN A 127 10.73 12.17 -16.57
C ASN A 127 11.22 12.64 -17.95
N VAL A 128 11.76 11.73 -18.78
CA VAL A 128 12.21 12.07 -20.14
C VAL A 128 11.00 12.21 -21.05
N GLY A 129 10.69 13.45 -21.42
CA GLY A 129 9.71 13.75 -22.46
C GLY A 129 10.08 13.11 -23.79
N ASN A 130 9.08 12.58 -24.49
CA ASN A 130 9.24 12.05 -25.84
C ASN A 130 9.60 13.18 -26.84
N THR A 131 9.86 12.84 -28.11
CA THR A 131 10.24 13.83 -29.14
C THR A 131 9.17 14.88 -29.47
N ALA A 132 7.95 14.77 -28.93
CA ALA A 132 6.89 15.77 -29.01
C ALA A 132 6.78 16.65 -27.76
N GLY A 133 7.55 16.38 -26.70
CA GLY A 133 7.55 17.14 -25.45
C GLY A 133 6.57 16.64 -24.39
N THR A 134 5.83 15.56 -24.65
CA THR A 134 4.96 14.90 -23.67
C THR A 134 5.80 14.02 -22.75
N VAL A 135 5.60 14.12 -21.43
CA VAL A 135 6.23 13.22 -20.43
C VAL A 135 5.76 11.79 -20.70
N ASP A 136 6.71 10.87 -20.88
CA ASP A 136 6.40 9.46 -21.15
C ASP A 136 6.40 8.66 -19.84
N ASN A 137 5.30 8.83 -19.10
CA ASN A 137 5.06 8.30 -17.77
C ASN A 137 4.62 6.82 -17.75
N THR A 138 4.63 6.16 -18.90
CA THR A 138 4.37 4.71 -19.05
C THR A 138 5.57 3.84 -18.65
N TYR A 139 6.73 4.46 -18.42
CA TYR A 139 7.97 3.77 -18.06
C TYR A 139 8.37 4.00 -16.61
N LEU A 140 8.82 2.93 -15.96
CA LEU A 140 9.45 2.94 -14.64
C LEU A 140 10.98 2.83 -14.81
N ASP A 141 11.71 3.82 -14.31
CA ASP A 141 13.18 3.80 -14.26
C ASP A 141 13.66 3.29 -12.89
N PHE A 142 14.57 2.31 -12.88
CA PHE A 142 15.22 1.81 -11.66
C PHE A 142 16.55 2.51 -11.42
N LYS A 143 16.72 3.07 -10.22
CA LYS A 143 17.84 3.95 -9.88
C LYS A 143 18.41 3.64 -8.48
N SER A 144 19.59 4.18 -8.19
CA SER A 144 20.07 4.35 -6.82
C SER A 144 20.79 5.67 -6.61
N VAL A 145 20.87 6.13 -5.37
CA VAL A 145 21.60 7.33 -4.94
C VAL A 145 22.39 7.03 -3.67
N SER A 146 23.39 7.84 -3.33
CA SER A 146 24.04 7.77 -2.02
C SER A 146 23.16 8.38 -0.92
N LEU A 147 23.40 8.04 0.34
CA LEU A 147 22.60 8.51 1.50
C LEU A 147 22.52 10.04 1.67
N ASP A 148 23.45 10.79 1.06
CA ASP A 148 23.50 12.27 1.04
C ASP A 148 22.78 12.89 -0.18
N GLY A 149 22.15 12.08 -1.04
CA GLY A 149 21.54 12.51 -2.30
C GLY A 149 22.53 12.68 -3.47
N SER A 150 23.81 12.33 -3.31
CA SER A 150 24.82 12.41 -4.37
C SER A 150 25.04 11.09 -5.13
N ASP A 151 25.77 11.13 -6.26
CA ASP A 151 26.10 9.96 -7.08
C ASP A 151 24.85 9.12 -7.47
N VAL A 152 23.87 9.77 -8.09
CA VAL A 152 22.71 9.10 -8.72
C VAL A 152 23.20 8.17 -9.84
N LYS A 153 22.64 6.96 -9.89
CA LYS A 153 22.90 5.93 -10.90
C LYS A 153 21.59 5.43 -11.48
N ASP A 154 21.50 5.44 -12.81
CA ASP A 154 20.44 4.80 -13.58
C ASP A 154 20.87 3.38 -13.96
N TYR A 155 19.98 2.39 -13.81
CA TYR A 155 20.28 1.00 -14.15
C TYR A 155 19.58 0.55 -15.44
N PHE A 156 18.25 0.53 -15.43
CA PHE A 156 17.42 0.13 -16.56
C PHE A 156 16.01 0.72 -16.40
N ARG A 157 15.16 0.48 -17.41
CA ARG A 157 13.74 0.79 -17.35
C ARG A 157 12.90 -0.35 -17.89
N ILE A 158 11.63 -0.34 -17.51
CA ILE A 158 10.57 -1.19 -18.06
C ILE A 158 9.41 -0.31 -18.53
N SER A 159 8.62 -0.81 -19.48
CA SER A 159 7.44 -0.12 -20.04
C SER A 159 6.16 -0.51 -19.29
N ASP A 160 6.25 -0.49 -17.96
CA ASP A 160 5.15 -0.76 -17.04
C ASP A 160 5.45 -0.03 -15.72
N ASN A 161 4.49 0.76 -15.22
CA ASN A 161 4.61 1.50 -13.96
C ASN A 161 4.00 0.77 -12.75
N ALA A 162 3.24 -0.31 -13.01
CA ALA A 162 2.57 -1.15 -12.00
C ALA A 162 3.26 -2.51 -11.81
N ALA A 163 4.22 -2.87 -12.68
CA ALA A 163 5.03 -4.08 -12.53
C ALA A 163 5.64 -4.20 -11.12
N LEU A 164 5.31 -5.30 -10.45
CA LEU A 164 5.83 -5.60 -9.12
C LEU A 164 7.34 -5.84 -9.18
N TYR A 165 8.07 -5.27 -8.22
CA TYR A 165 9.53 -5.37 -8.19
C TYR A 165 10.08 -5.53 -6.78
N ARG A 166 11.36 -5.91 -6.65
CA ARG A 166 12.04 -5.90 -5.35
C ARG A 166 13.55 -5.71 -5.49
N PHE A 167 14.13 -4.88 -4.62
CA PHE A 167 15.58 -4.77 -4.48
C PHE A 167 16.06 -5.69 -3.35
N VAL A 168 16.90 -6.67 -3.68
CA VAL A 168 17.49 -7.61 -2.71
C VAL A 168 19.01 -7.54 -2.77
N GLN A 169 19.69 -7.76 -1.65
CA GLN A 169 21.15 -7.79 -1.60
C GLN A 169 21.64 -9.22 -1.40
N VAL A 170 22.52 -9.68 -2.28
CA VAL A 170 23.27 -10.93 -2.10
C VAL A 170 24.75 -10.59 -2.03
N GLU A 171 25.38 -10.96 -0.92
CA GLU A 171 26.73 -10.51 -0.55
C GLU A 171 26.81 -8.96 -0.60
N ASP A 172 27.65 -8.40 -1.47
CA ASP A 172 27.80 -6.94 -1.67
C ASP A 172 27.07 -6.42 -2.94
N THR A 173 26.35 -7.28 -3.67
CA THR A 173 25.65 -6.92 -4.92
C THR A 173 24.14 -6.83 -4.71
N VAL A 174 23.56 -5.71 -5.14
CA VAL A 174 22.11 -5.53 -5.16
C VAL A 174 21.56 -5.99 -6.50
N TYR A 175 20.45 -6.72 -6.46
CA TYR A 175 19.70 -7.22 -7.59
C TYR A 175 18.30 -6.60 -7.61
N VAL A 176 17.75 -6.40 -8.80
CA VAL A 176 16.34 -6.00 -8.98
C VAL A 176 15.57 -7.19 -9.54
N ILE A 177 14.71 -7.79 -8.74
CA ILE A 177 13.73 -8.79 -9.16
C ILE A 177 12.53 -8.05 -9.74
N TYR A 178 12.01 -8.51 -10.88
CA TYR A 178 10.74 -8.03 -11.44
C TYR A 178 10.15 -9.07 -12.41
N GLU A 179 8.85 -8.97 -12.69
CA GLU A 179 8.15 -9.80 -13.67
C GLU A 179 7.82 -8.98 -14.94
N MET A 180 7.82 -9.65 -16.10
CA MET A 180 7.46 -9.08 -17.40
C MET A 180 7.21 -10.20 -18.42
N GLU A 181 6.08 -10.15 -19.14
CA GLU A 181 5.73 -11.11 -20.20
C GLU A 181 5.76 -12.58 -19.72
N ASP A 182 5.14 -12.87 -18.56
CA ASP A 182 5.10 -14.19 -17.90
C ASP A 182 6.48 -14.75 -17.52
N ALA A 183 7.49 -13.87 -17.40
CA ALA A 183 8.86 -14.24 -17.07
C ALA A 183 9.40 -13.43 -15.89
N LEU A 184 10.02 -14.14 -14.94
CA LEU A 184 10.76 -13.55 -13.84
C LEU A 184 12.15 -13.15 -14.32
N TYR A 185 12.57 -11.94 -14.01
CA TYR A 185 13.91 -11.40 -14.29
C TYR A 185 14.63 -10.99 -13.01
N SER A 186 15.96 -11.02 -13.08
CA SER A 186 16.85 -10.37 -12.13
C SER A 186 17.82 -9.45 -12.86
N TYR A 187 18.04 -8.24 -12.34
CA TYR A 187 19.04 -7.31 -12.84
C TYR A 187 20.16 -7.11 -11.83
N ASN A 188 21.38 -7.54 -12.16
CA ASN A 188 22.59 -7.32 -11.36
C ASN A 188 23.05 -5.85 -11.49
N THR A 189 22.93 -5.06 -10.42
CA THR A 189 23.29 -3.62 -10.42
C THR A 189 24.79 -3.33 -10.44
N SER A 190 25.64 -4.31 -10.14
CA SER A 190 27.11 -4.19 -10.22
C SER A 190 27.63 -4.44 -11.64
N GLU A 191 27.09 -5.44 -12.32
CA GLU A 191 27.52 -5.86 -13.66
C GLU A 191 26.71 -5.24 -14.80
N ASN A 192 25.52 -4.71 -14.50
CA ASN A 192 24.53 -4.19 -15.47
C ASN A 192 24.02 -5.29 -16.42
N VAL A 193 23.79 -6.48 -15.86
CA VAL A 193 23.34 -7.68 -16.57
C VAL A 193 21.92 -8.03 -16.13
N ARG A 194 21.02 -8.19 -17.10
CA ARG A 194 19.70 -8.79 -16.90
C ARG A 194 19.78 -10.29 -17.17
N THR A 195 19.35 -11.09 -16.19
CA THR A 195 19.15 -12.53 -16.28
C THR A 195 17.66 -12.82 -16.30
N GLU A 196 17.21 -13.66 -17.24
CA GLU A 196 15.90 -14.32 -17.14
C GLU A 196 16.05 -15.44 -16.11
N LEU A 197 15.17 -15.51 -15.10
CA LEU A 197 15.22 -16.52 -14.05
C LEU A 197 14.33 -17.71 -14.39
N ALA A 198 13.10 -17.45 -14.83
CA ALA A 198 12.13 -18.44 -15.27
C ALA A 198 11.15 -17.82 -16.26
N ARG A 199 10.63 -18.61 -17.21
CA ARG A 199 9.65 -18.21 -18.22
C ARG A 199 8.42 -19.09 -18.16
N SER A 200 7.24 -18.51 -18.43
CA SER A 200 5.94 -19.18 -18.27
C SER A 200 5.66 -19.54 -16.82
N VAL A 201 5.90 -18.55 -15.94
CA VAL A 201 5.55 -18.60 -14.52
C VAL A 201 4.06 -18.35 -14.38
N THR A 202 3.33 -19.22 -13.66
CA THR A 202 1.87 -19.10 -13.54
C THR A 202 1.43 -18.30 -12.31
N ALA A 203 2.26 -18.25 -11.27
CA ALA A 203 2.13 -17.38 -10.10
C ALA A 203 3.48 -17.33 -9.38
N TYR A 204 3.75 -16.25 -8.63
CA TYR A 204 4.92 -16.16 -7.77
C TYR A 204 4.61 -15.44 -6.46
N THR A 205 5.50 -15.60 -5.48
CA THR A 205 5.46 -14.90 -4.21
C THR A 205 6.88 -14.57 -3.74
N LEU A 206 6.98 -13.46 -3.01
CA LEU A 206 8.20 -12.95 -2.39
C LEU A 206 7.96 -12.89 -0.88
N ASN A 207 9.02 -12.92 -0.07
CA ASN A 207 8.88 -12.93 1.38
C ASN A 207 8.12 -11.67 1.85
N SER A 208 6.95 -11.85 2.46
CA SER A 208 6.06 -10.72 2.81
C SER A 208 6.56 -9.95 4.04
N THR A 209 7.38 -10.58 4.88
CA THR A 209 7.89 -10.02 6.13
C THR A 209 9.35 -9.56 5.98
N ASP A 210 10.26 -10.43 5.53
CA ASP A 210 11.63 -10.03 5.20
C ASP A 210 11.73 -9.63 3.71
N LYS A 211 11.48 -8.36 3.42
CA LYS A 211 11.61 -7.85 2.04
C LYS A 211 13.06 -7.84 1.51
N THR A 212 14.07 -8.25 2.29
CA THR A 212 15.47 -8.36 1.83
C THR A 212 15.84 -9.76 1.32
N ASP A 213 14.99 -10.75 1.56
CA ASP A 213 15.17 -12.14 1.13
C ASP A 213 15.32 -12.27 -0.40
N PRO A 214 16.41 -12.89 -0.91
CA PRO A 214 16.67 -13.00 -2.34
C PRO A 214 15.93 -14.15 -3.04
N TYR A 215 15.16 -14.99 -2.32
CA TYR A 215 14.40 -16.08 -2.93
C TYR A 215 13.03 -15.64 -3.45
N ILE A 216 12.69 -16.15 -4.63
CA ILE A 216 11.36 -16.08 -5.24
C ILE A 216 10.81 -17.50 -5.33
N TYR A 217 9.62 -17.73 -4.80
CA TYR A 217 8.88 -18.98 -4.98
C TYR A 217 7.83 -18.79 -6.07
N TYR A 218 7.66 -19.78 -6.95
CA TYR A 218 6.76 -19.67 -8.10
C TYR A 218 6.25 -21.01 -8.57
N THR A 219 5.10 -21.01 -9.25
CA THR A 219 4.53 -22.20 -9.89
C THR A 219 4.80 -22.22 -11.38
N MET A 220 4.96 -23.42 -11.92
CA MET A 220 5.03 -23.68 -13.36
C MET A 220 4.18 -24.89 -13.72
N ASP A 221 3.45 -24.79 -14.81
CA ASP A 221 2.73 -25.93 -15.38
C ASP A 221 3.70 -26.94 -16.00
N VAL A 222 3.37 -28.22 -15.86
CA VAL A 222 4.15 -29.30 -16.47
C VAL A 222 3.50 -29.73 -17.77
N THR A 223 4.25 -29.72 -18.88
CA THR A 223 3.74 -30.08 -20.21
C THR A 223 4.20 -31.46 -20.67
N ASP A 224 3.53 -32.02 -21.69
CA ASP A 224 3.79 -33.33 -22.28
C ASP A 224 5.14 -33.49 -23.04
N LYS A 225 6.07 -32.54 -22.87
CA LYS A 225 7.42 -32.49 -23.45
C LYS A 225 7.47 -32.27 -24.97
N GLN A 226 6.38 -31.91 -25.65
CA GLN A 226 6.43 -31.71 -27.09
C GLN A 226 7.09 -30.36 -27.44
N ASP A 227 8.28 -30.44 -28.07
CA ASP A 227 8.91 -29.37 -28.85
C ASP A 227 7.93 -28.94 -29.97
N SER A 228 7.03 -28.02 -29.66
CA SER A 228 5.88 -27.65 -30.50
C SER A 228 5.27 -26.32 -30.07
N ASP A 229 4.53 -25.68 -31.00
CA ASP A 229 3.80 -24.43 -30.76
C ASP A 229 2.52 -24.61 -29.91
N SER A 230 2.22 -25.84 -29.46
CA SER A 230 1.01 -26.17 -28.70
C SER A 230 1.24 -27.37 -27.77
N PRO A 231 2.18 -27.27 -26.81
CA PRO A 231 2.44 -28.33 -25.85
C PRO A 231 1.21 -28.51 -24.95
N VAL A 232 0.90 -29.75 -24.57
CA VAL A 232 -0.28 -30.02 -23.75
C VAL A 232 0.11 -29.96 -22.27
N SER A 233 -0.42 -29.00 -21.52
CA SER A 233 -0.30 -28.98 -20.06
C SER A 233 -0.93 -30.22 -19.46
N THR A 234 -0.20 -30.86 -18.55
CA THR A 234 -0.73 -31.88 -17.65
C THR A 234 -1.63 -31.22 -16.61
N SER A 235 -2.50 -31.98 -15.96
CA SER A 235 -3.37 -31.46 -14.91
C SER A 235 -2.66 -31.36 -13.55
N TYR A 236 -1.35 -31.11 -13.52
CA TYR A 236 -0.58 -30.81 -12.32
C TYR A 236 0.48 -29.75 -12.63
N ASN A 237 0.90 -29.05 -11.59
CA ASN A 237 1.96 -28.06 -11.65
C ASN A 237 3.06 -28.42 -10.63
N GLN A 238 4.09 -27.59 -10.60
CA GLN A 238 5.25 -27.73 -9.73
C GLN A 238 5.49 -26.40 -9.02
N ILE A 239 5.95 -26.45 -7.77
CA ILE A 239 6.54 -25.29 -7.09
C ILE A 239 8.04 -25.33 -7.31
N TYR A 240 8.61 -24.20 -7.72
CA TYR A 240 10.03 -23.94 -7.82
C TYR A 240 10.42 -22.79 -6.88
N ARG A 241 11.70 -22.70 -6.57
CA ARG A 241 12.32 -21.49 -5.98
C ARG A 241 13.57 -21.11 -6.74
N VAL A 242 13.86 -19.83 -6.85
CA VAL A 242 15.08 -19.32 -7.47
C VAL A 242 15.61 -18.14 -6.65
N ARG A 243 16.94 -17.96 -6.63
CA ARG A 243 17.57 -16.79 -6.02
C ARG A 243 17.80 -15.70 -7.07
N ALA A 244 17.78 -14.44 -6.66
CA ALA A 244 18.07 -13.31 -7.53
C ALA A 244 19.49 -13.35 -8.18
N ASP A 245 20.47 -14.03 -7.56
CA ASP A 245 21.82 -14.20 -8.09
C ASP A 245 22.02 -15.46 -8.97
N ALA A 246 20.95 -16.24 -9.23
CA ALA A 246 21.03 -17.44 -10.05
C ALA A 246 21.47 -17.14 -11.49
N THR A 247 22.43 -17.91 -12.00
CA THR A 247 23.00 -17.76 -13.35
C THR A 247 23.18 -19.09 -14.10
N GLU A 248 22.98 -20.23 -13.43
CA GLU A 248 23.05 -21.57 -14.01
C GLU A 248 21.80 -22.36 -13.62
N ALA A 249 21.29 -23.20 -14.52
CA ALA A 249 20.14 -24.05 -14.23
C ALA A 249 20.57 -25.26 -13.39
N PRO A 250 19.84 -25.65 -12.34
CA PRO A 250 20.18 -26.82 -11.54
C PRO A 250 19.97 -28.15 -12.28
N TYR A 251 19.35 -28.14 -13.47
CA TYR A 251 19.01 -29.33 -14.23
C TYR A 251 19.29 -29.22 -15.74
N ASP A 252 19.80 -30.29 -16.34
CA ASP A 252 20.01 -30.41 -17.79
C ASP A 252 18.69 -30.71 -18.53
N TYR A 253 18.30 -29.85 -19.48
CA TYR A 253 17.15 -30.07 -20.37
C TYR A 253 17.60 -30.55 -21.76
N THR A 254 16.77 -31.35 -22.43
CA THR A 254 17.01 -31.84 -23.79
C THR A 254 15.86 -31.45 -24.70
N TRP A 255 16.18 -30.90 -25.87
CA TRP A 255 15.25 -30.35 -26.87
C TRP A 255 15.62 -30.82 -28.28
N ASP A 256 14.66 -30.89 -29.20
CA ASP A 256 14.96 -31.06 -30.62
C ASP A 256 15.54 -29.76 -31.20
N GLN A 257 16.86 -29.77 -31.41
CA GLN A 257 17.57 -28.64 -32.02
C GLN A 257 17.03 -28.28 -33.42
N THR A 258 16.45 -29.24 -34.16
CA THR A 258 15.84 -28.99 -35.46
C THR A 258 14.61 -28.12 -35.32
N TRP A 259 13.75 -28.41 -34.35
CA TRP A 259 12.56 -27.60 -34.07
C TRP A 259 12.95 -26.21 -33.53
N ILE A 260 13.95 -26.14 -32.63
CA ILE A 260 14.49 -24.87 -32.14
C ILE A 260 15.03 -24.00 -33.30
N ASP A 261 15.84 -24.57 -34.19
CA ASP A 261 16.52 -23.84 -35.27
C ASP A 261 15.59 -23.47 -36.45
N GLU A 262 14.63 -24.34 -36.79
CA GLU A 262 13.78 -24.19 -37.98
C GLU A 262 12.39 -23.60 -37.68
N GLU A 263 11.81 -23.85 -36.49
CA GLU A 263 10.43 -23.47 -36.14
C GLU A 263 10.34 -22.46 -34.96
N ASN A 264 11.19 -22.56 -33.92
CA ASN A 264 11.11 -21.70 -32.71
C ASN A 264 12.12 -20.53 -32.65
N ASP A 265 12.62 -20.08 -33.80
CA ASP A 265 13.51 -18.89 -33.95
C ASP A 265 14.81 -18.92 -33.11
N GLY A 266 15.26 -20.11 -32.68
CA GLY A 266 16.43 -20.33 -31.83
C GLY A 266 16.17 -20.30 -30.32
N ASN A 267 14.91 -20.19 -29.89
CA ASN A 267 14.54 -20.16 -28.47
C ASN A 267 14.27 -21.56 -27.93
N VAL A 268 14.60 -21.81 -26.65
CA VAL A 268 14.10 -22.98 -25.93
C VAL A 268 12.65 -22.77 -25.50
N PRO A 269 11.78 -23.82 -25.53
CA PRO A 269 10.37 -23.69 -25.17
C PRO A 269 10.13 -23.59 -23.66
N TYR A 270 11.14 -23.89 -22.85
CA TYR A 270 11.12 -23.83 -21.40
C TYR A 270 12.48 -23.35 -20.91
N TYR A 271 12.48 -22.39 -20.00
CA TYR A 271 13.69 -21.82 -19.40
C TYR A 271 13.44 -21.62 -17.90
N ASN A 272 14.32 -22.17 -17.06
CA ASN A 272 14.15 -22.15 -15.61
C ASN A 272 15.51 -22.37 -14.91
N LEU A 273 15.91 -21.40 -14.08
CA LEU A 273 17.11 -21.43 -13.22
C LEU A 273 16.81 -21.85 -11.78
N GLY A 274 15.54 -22.12 -11.44
CA GLY A 274 15.13 -22.49 -10.09
C GLY A 274 15.23 -23.97 -9.76
N GLU A 275 15.37 -24.23 -8.47
CA GLU A 275 15.34 -25.53 -7.83
C GLU A 275 13.89 -26.01 -7.68
N LEU A 276 13.63 -27.30 -7.89
CA LEU A 276 12.31 -27.89 -7.75
C LEU A 276 11.99 -28.10 -6.26
N VAL A 277 10.93 -27.47 -5.78
CA VAL A 277 10.49 -27.54 -4.38
C VAL A 277 9.49 -28.66 -4.18
N LEU A 278 8.40 -28.70 -4.97
CA LEU A 278 7.38 -29.75 -4.91
C LEU A 278 6.89 -30.17 -6.30
N ASP A 279 6.72 -31.48 -6.50
CA ASP A 279 6.27 -32.08 -7.76
C ASP A 279 4.91 -32.78 -7.60
N GLY A 280 3.90 -32.34 -8.34
CA GLY A 280 2.51 -32.82 -8.25
C GLY A 280 2.22 -34.17 -8.92
N VAL A 281 3.25 -34.84 -9.44
CA VAL A 281 3.15 -36.02 -10.31
C VAL A 281 2.63 -37.30 -9.62
N SER A 282 1.64 -37.96 -10.24
CA SER A 282 1.10 -39.25 -9.79
C SER A 282 1.87 -40.44 -10.37
N ILE A 283 1.74 -41.64 -9.77
CA ILE A 283 2.10 -42.91 -10.45
C ILE A 283 1.36 -43.09 -11.79
N ASN A 284 0.18 -42.47 -11.93
CA ASN A 284 -0.68 -42.55 -13.10
C ASN A 284 -0.25 -41.61 -14.24
N ASP A 285 0.72 -40.72 -13.98
CA ASP A 285 1.19 -39.73 -14.95
C ASP A 285 2.38 -40.24 -15.78
N THR A 286 2.41 -39.80 -17.04
CA THR A 286 3.55 -39.99 -17.95
C THR A 286 4.68 -39.06 -17.52
N LEU A 287 5.87 -39.61 -17.30
CA LEU A 287 7.00 -38.84 -16.80
C LEU A 287 7.56 -37.86 -17.85
N THR A 288 7.59 -36.59 -17.48
CA THR A 288 8.16 -35.50 -18.24
C THR A 288 9.67 -35.39 -18.01
N GLN A 289 10.33 -34.34 -18.50
CA GLN A 289 11.73 -34.08 -18.15
C GLN A 289 11.84 -33.16 -16.92
N PHE A 290 10.71 -32.63 -16.48
CA PHE A 290 10.54 -31.74 -15.34
C PHE A 290 10.32 -32.54 -14.04
N ASN A 291 9.98 -33.84 -14.12
CA ASN A 291 9.84 -34.74 -12.98
C ASN A 291 11.21 -35.28 -12.52
N ARG A 292 12.10 -34.39 -12.06
CA ARG A 292 13.50 -34.70 -11.74
C ARG A 292 13.67 -35.71 -10.61
N ASP A 293 12.77 -35.63 -9.62
CA ASP A 293 12.90 -36.31 -8.34
C ASP A 293 12.14 -37.64 -8.24
N VAL A 294 11.61 -38.13 -9.36
CA VAL A 294 10.95 -39.43 -9.43
C VAL A 294 11.98 -40.56 -9.42
N GLN A 295 11.83 -41.47 -8.46
CA GLN A 295 12.71 -42.62 -8.26
C GLN A 295 11.94 -43.94 -8.37
N ASN A 296 12.59 -44.96 -8.92
CA ASN A 296 12.08 -46.34 -9.05
C ASN A 296 10.71 -46.45 -9.76
N ALA A 297 10.43 -45.58 -10.73
CA ALA A 297 9.16 -45.49 -11.44
C ALA A 297 8.64 -46.85 -11.96
N GLY A 298 7.38 -47.16 -11.68
CA GLY A 298 6.72 -48.40 -12.09
C GLY A 298 7.17 -49.67 -11.35
N THR A 299 7.90 -49.53 -10.24
CA THR A 299 8.28 -50.64 -9.36
C THR A 299 7.50 -50.60 -8.03
N GLU A 300 7.71 -51.60 -7.17
CA GLU A 300 7.14 -51.61 -5.80
C GLU A 300 7.70 -50.52 -4.87
N ASN A 301 8.76 -49.80 -5.28
CA ASN A 301 9.39 -48.72 -4.53
C ASN A 301 9.30 -47.35 -5.25
N ASP A 302 8.35 -47.20 -6.18
CA ASP A 302 8.03 -45.91 -6.83
C ASP A 302 7.71 -44.87 -5.74
N ASN A 303 8.41 -43.74 -5.75
CA ASN A 303 8.27 -42.73 -4.69
C ASN A 303 7.05 -41.80 -4.90
N ARG A 304 6.39 -41.87 -6.05
CA ARG A 304 5.18 -41.09 -6.35
C ARG A 304 3.95 -41.66 -5.65
N THR A 305 2.98 -40.81 -5.35
CA THR A 305 1.71 -41.24 -4.75
C THR A 305 0.68 -41.66 -5.81
N ILE A 306 -0.43 -42.27 -5.38
CA ILE A 306 -1.60 -42.50 -6.27
C ILE A 306 -2.31 -41.20 -6.66
N TRP A 307 -2.11 -40.14 -5.87
CA TRP A 307 -2.72 -38.84 -6.09
C TRP A 307 -1.90 -38.02 -7.07
N ARG A 308 -2.58 -37.05 -7.67
CA ARG A 308 -1.99 -35.96 -8.44
C ARG A 308 -2.30 -34.68 -7.69
N TYR A 309 -1.36 -33.74 -7.64
CA TYR A 309 -1.53 -32.49 -6.89
C TYR A 309 -1.39 -31.27 -7.79
N SER A 310 -2.22 -30.27 -7.57
CA SER A 310 -1.95 -28.89 -7.99
C SER A 310 -1.72 -28.01 -6.77
N TYR A 311 -0.87 -27.00 -6.93
CA TYR A 311 -0.50 -26.06 -5.88
C TYR A 311 -0.89 -24.63 -6.26
N THR A 312 -1.30 -23.86 -5.25
CA THR A 312 -1.53 -22.41 -5.35
C THR A 312 -0.77 -21.76 -4.20
N LEU A 313 0.17 -20.89 -4.51
CA LEU A 313 0.99 -20.18 -3.51
C LEU A 313 0.10 -19.24 -2.69
N GLN A 314 0.32 -19.20 -1.37
CA GLN A 314 -0.49 -18.40 -0.45
C GLN A 314 0.29 -17.25 0.18
N ALA A 315 1.48 -17.54 0.72
CA ALA A 315 2.40 -16.56 1.30
C ALA A 315 3.82 -17.17 1.42
N TYR A 316 4.83 -16.31 1.48
CA TYR A 316 6.18 -16.68 1.91
C TYR A 316 6.55 -15.84 3.13
N THR A 317 6.68 -16.46 4.31
CA THR A 317 6.99 -15.81 5.60
C THR A 317 7.25 -16.89 6.67
N ASN A 318 7.69 -16.53 7.88
CA ASN A 318 7.98 -17.47 8.97
C ASN A 318 8.94 -18.59 8.51
N ASP A 319 10.01 -18.23 7.80
CA ASP A 319 11.04 -19.12 7.25
C ASP A 319 10.50 -20.33 6.46
N GLY A 320 9.37 -20.17 5.76
CA GLY A 320 8.79 -21.22 4.92
C GLY A 320 7.63 -20.75 4.04
N ILE A 321 7.14 -21.63 3.18
CA ILE A 321 6.07 -21.31 2.23
C ILE A 321 4.72 -21.86 2.69
N TYR A 322 3.68 -21.02 2.56
CA TYR A 322 2.28 -21.39 2.70
C TYR A 322 1.68 -21.57 1.31
N PHE A 323 1.00 -22.69 1.06
CA PHE A 323 0.38 -22.98 -0.23
C PHE A 323 -0.83 -23.90 -0.07
N THR A 324 -1.87 -23.66 -0.87
CA THR A 324 -2.98 -24.60 -0.98
C THR A 324 -2.54 -25.75 -1.89
N ARG A 325 -2.78 -27.00 -1.46
CA ARG A 325 -2.58 -28.21 -2.28
C ARG A 325 -3.92 -28.90 -2.51
N THR A 326 -4.25 -29.09 -3.78
CA THR A 326 -5.49 -29.74 -4.21
C THR A 326 -5.21 -31.10 -4.82
N ALA A 327 -5.91 -32.14 -4.36
CA ALA A 327 -5.88 -33.45 -4.99
C ALA A 327 -6.71 -33.41 -6.29
N VAL A 328 -6.05 -33.59 -7.43
CA VAL A 328 -6.69 -33.53 -8.75
C VAL A 328 -7.37 -34.88 -9.04
N PRO A 329 -8.71 -34.93 -9.16
CA PRO A 329 -9.42 -36.20 -9.27
C PRO A 329 -9.14 -36.87 -10.63
N THR A 330 -8.81 -38.16 -10.59
CA THR A 330 -8.85 -39.03 -11.76
C THR A 330 -10.28 -39.51 -12.03
N SER A 331 -10.61 -39.80 -13.29
CA SER A 331 -11.95 -40.26 -13.68
C SER A 331 -12.39 -41.49 -12.88
N GLY A 332 -13.45 -41.34 -12.08
CA GLY A 332 -13.97 -42.38 -11.18
C GLY A 332 -13.50 -42.26 -9.72
N SER A 333 -12.71 -41.24 -9.37
CA SER A 333 -12.38 -40.90 -7.99
C SER A 333 -13.55 -40.22 -7.26
N SER A 334 -13.55 -40.31 -5.93
CA SER A 334 -14.51 -39.65 -5.03
C SER A 334 -13.85 -38.69 -4.03
N VAL A 335 -12.59 -38.30 -4.26
CA VAL A 335 -11.94 -37.23 -3.48
C VAL A 335 -12.55 -35.88 -3.84
N GLY A 336 -12.69 -35.02 -2.84
CA GLY A 336 -13.10 -33.63 -3.04
C GLY A 336 -12.03 -32.83 -3.79
N THR A 337 -12.47 -31.82 -4.52
CA THR A 337 -11.61 -30.87 -5.26
C THR A 337 -11.22 -29.64 -4.43
N SER A 338 -11.63 -29.58 -3.16
CA SER A 338 -11.27 -28.54 -2.21
C SER A 338 -9.87 -28.82 -1.65
N GLY A 339 -8.90 -27.96 -1.96
CA GLY A 339 -7.54 -28.05 -1.42
C GLY A 339 -7.44 -27.63 0.03
N GLU A 340 -6.39 -28.09 0.71
CA GLU A 340 -6.03 -27.73 2.09
C GLU A 340 -4.81 -26.81 2.07
N LEU A 341 -4.66 -25.94 3.07
CA LEU A 341 -3.50 -25.08 3.23
C LEU A 341 -2.40 -25.81 4.00
N TYR A 342 -1.21 -25.86 3.41
CA TYR A 342 -0.02 -26.45 3.98
C TYR A 342 1.06 -25.40 4.19
N TYR A 343 1.92 -25.65 5.18
CA TYR A 343 3.21 -24.99 5.36
C TYR A 343 4.35 -25.99 5.09
N LEU A 344 5.44 -25.50 4.51
CA LEU A 344 6.71 -26.20 4.32
C LEU A 344 7.85 -25.27 4.72
N ALA A 345 8.70 -25.71 5.66
CA ALA A 345 9.84 -24.92 6.13
C ALA A 345 10.98 -24.87 5.09
N THR A 346 11.67 -23.74 5.01
CA THR A 346 12.84 -23.58 4.14
C THR A 346 13.99 -24.51 4.58
N GLU A 347 14.13 -24.79 5.88
CA GLU A 347 15.18 -25.71 6.38
C GLU A 347 15.02 -27.16 5.88
N ASP A 348 13.80 -27.61 5.58
CA ASP A 348 13.54 -28.92 4.99
C ASP A 348 13.94 -28.94 3.50
N ILE A 349 13.64 -27.86 2.77
CA ILE A 349 13.99 -27.69 1.35
C ILE A 349 15.51 -27.59 1.18
N ASP A 350 16.22 -26.96 2.12
CA ASP A 350 17.68 -26.81 2.14
C ASP A 350 18.43 -28.10 2.51
N ALA A 351 17.74 -29.17 2.92
CA ALA A 351 18.37 -30.43 3.29
C ALA A 351 18.97 -31.14 2.05
N GLU A 352 20.19 -31.66 2.15
CA GLU A 352 20.84 -32.47 1.09
C GLU A 352 20.02 -33.71 0.67
N SER A 353 19.07 -34.14 1.51
CA SER A 353 18.16 -35.26 1.26
C SER A 353 16.77 -34.85 0.73
N TRP A 354 16.54 -33.56 0.44
CA TRP A 354 15.28 -33.09 -0.11
C TRP A 354 14.93 -33.80 -1.43
N ASN A 355 13.64 -34.01 -1.64
CA ASN A 355 13.11 -34.65 -2.84
C ASN A 355 11.66 -34.20 -3.04
N ALA A 356 11.42 -33.41 -4.09
CA ALA A 356 10.16 -32.72 -4.36
C ALA A 356 8.93 -33.64 -4.53
N VAL A 357 9.15 -34.93 -4.82
CA VAL A 357 8.07 -35.93 -4.89
C VAL A 357 7.70 -36.40 -3.48
N THR A 358 8.66 -36.84 -2.67
CA THR A 358 8.41 -37.31 -1.30
C THR A 358 8.18 -36.18 -0.29
N GLY A 359 8.58 -34.95 -0.61
CA GLY A 359 8.24 -33.72 0.10
C GLY A 359 6.74 -33.50 0.26
N ASN A 360 5.91 -34.15 -0.56
CA ASN A 360 4.45 -34.17 -0.41
C ASN A 360 3.93 -34.96 0.81
N ALA A 361 4.80 -35.66 1.54
CA ALA A 361 4.40 -36.39 2.74
C ALA A 361 3.93 -35.42 3.83
N VAL A 362 2.67 -35.56 4.25
CA VAL A 362 2.08 -34.80 5.35
C VAL A 362 2.61 -35.35 6.67
N TYR A 363 3.03 -34.47 7.57
CA TYR A 363 3.42 -34.84 8.93
C TYR A 363 2.26 -35.52 9.68
N GLY A 364 2.54 -36.51 10.52
CA GLY A 364 1.57 -37.11 11.46
C GLY A 364 1.45 -38.64 11.40
N THR A 365 0.45 -39.19 12.12
CA THR A 365 0.30 -40.65 12.37
C THR A 365 -0.97 -41.28 11.77
N GLY A 366 -1.84 -40.48 11.16
CA GLY A 366 -3.11 -40.85 10.55
C GLY A 366 -2.98 -41.43 9.14
N ALA A 367 -4.13 -41.71 8.52
CA ALA A 367 -4.18 -42.30 7.18
C ALA A 367 -3.68 -41.31 6.12
N GLY A 368 -2.61 -41.66 5.41
CA GLY A 368 -1.97 -40.80 4.39
C GLY A 368 -0.89 -39.85 4.94
N GLN A 369 -0.61 -39.89 6.24
CA GLN A 369 0.46 -39.13 6.89
C GLN A 369 1.72 -39.98 7.13
N ASN A 370 2.81 -39.32 7.53
CA ASN A 370 4.08 -39.92 7.91
C ASN A 370 4.66 -39.16 9.12
N GLU A 371 5.18 -39.87 10.13
CA GLU A 371 5.86 -39.26 11.30
C GLU A 371 7.09 -38.43 10.90
N ASN A 372 7.63 -38.66 9.70
CA ASN A 372 8.74 -37.93 9.09
C ASN A 372 8.27 -37.24 7.78
N GLY A 373 6.99 -36.87 7.70
CA GLY A 373 6.48 -35.99 6.66
C GLY A 373 6.88 -34.53 6.95
N PHE A 374 6.96 -33.72 5.89
CA PHE A 374 7.44 -32.35 5.93
C PHE A 374 6.32 -31.31 5.88
N LEU A 375 5.15 -31.66 5.31
CA LEU A 375 4.05 -30.72 5.19
C LEU A 375 3.23 -30.69 6.48
N GLU A 376 3.16 -29.51 7.10
CA GLU A 376 2.29 -29.23 8.24
C GLU A 376 0.96 -28.65 7.71
N VAL A 377 -0.18 -29.14 8.20
CA VAL A 377 -1.49 -28.64 7.75
C VAL A 377 -1.90 -27.44 8.60
N VAL A 378 -2.09 -26.29 7.94
CA VAL A 378 -2.44 -25.01 8.58
C VAL A 378 -3.96 -24.77 8.54
N ALA A 379 -4.63 -25.16 7.46
CA ALA A 379 -6.10 -25.10 7.39
C ALA A 379 -6.67 -26.26 6.55
N GLY A 380 -7.65 -26.96 7.10
CA GLY A 380 -8.43 -27.96 6.36
C GLY A 380 -9.27 -27.32 5.25
N ALA A 381 -9.75 -28.13 4.30
CA ALA A 381 -10.31 -27.65 3.04
C ALA A 381 -11.61 -26.82 3.14
N THR A 382 -12.27 -26.81 4.30
CA THR A 382 -13.43 -25.97 4.61
C THR A 382 -13.08 -24.63 5.25
N ASP A 383 -11.80 -24.40 5.57
CA ASP A 383 -11.30 -23.24 6.29
C ASP A 383 -10.29 -22.40 5.48
N THR A 384 -9.89 -22.85 4.28
CA THR A 384 -8.92 -22.15 3.42
C THR A 384 -9.39 -20.77 2.95
N SER A 385 -10.69 -20.50 2.91
CA SER A 385 -11.22 -19.14 2.67
C SER A 385 -10.85 -18.16 3.80
N ASN A 386 -10.78 -18.65 5.03
CA ASN A 386 -10.37 -17.88 6.21
C ASN A 386 -8.84 -17.75 6.28
N ALA A 387 -8.11 -18.74 5.80
CA ALA A 387 -6.64 -18.78 5.75
C ALA A 387 -6.10 -18.40 4.35
N SER A 388 -6.62 -17.31 3.78
CA SER A 388 -6.33 -16.87 2.41
C SER A 388 -5.19 -15.82 2.35
N ALA A 389 -5.03 -15.11 1.22
CA ALA A 389 -3.91 -14.17 1.01
C ALA A 389 -3.98 -12.91 1.89
N SER A 390 -5.17 -12.60 2.41
CA SER A 390 -5.41 -11.50 3.36
C SER A 390 -5.23 -11.92 4.82
N ALA A 391 -4.99 -13.21 5.09
CA ALA A 391 -4.73 -13.70 6.43
C ALA A 391 -3.27 -13.47 6.83
N TYR A 392 -3.05 -13.18 8.11
CA TYR A 392 -1.71 -13.13 8.70
C TYR A 392 -1.38 -14.44 9.40
N PHE A 393 -0.22 -15.02 9.08
CA PHE A 393 0.28 -16.26 9.65
C PHE A 393 1.41 -15.98 10.63
N TYR A 394 1.44 -16.67 11.77
CA TYR A 394 2.58 -16.66 12.70
C TYR A 394 2.76 -18.03 13.37
N ILE A 395 3.94 -18.23 13.93
CA ILE A 395 4.43 -19.51 14.44
C ILE A 395 4.80 -19.36 15.92
N GLU A 396 4.10 -20.07 16.81
CA GLU A 396 4.36 -20.13 18.26
C GLU A 396 3.98 -21.52 18.80
N ASP A 397 4.86 -22.17 19.55
CA ASP A 397 4.55 -23.47 20.17
C ASP A 397 3.53 -23.31 21.31
N PHE A 398 2.37 -23.96 21.20
CA PHE A 398 1.34 -23.96 22.23
C PHE A 398 0.89 -25.38 22.63
N THR A 399 0.10 -25.46 23.71
CA THR A 399 -0.53 -26.72 24.15
C THR A 399 -1.99 -26.47 24.53
N SER A 400 -2.88 -27.29 23.99
CA SER A 400 -4.34 -27.28 24.19
C SER A 400 -4.83 -28.63 24.72
N ASP A 401 -6.12 -28.71 25.06
CA ASP A 401 -6.77 -30.00 25.38
C ASP A 401 -6.84 -30.94 24.16
N GLU A 402 -6.79 -30.39 22.94
CA GLU A 402 -6.75 -31.13 21.68
C GLU A 402 -5.35 -31.66 21.32
N GLY A 403 -4.28 -31.00 21.77
CA GLY A 403 -2.90 -31.39 21.52
C GLY A 403 -1.91 -30.23 21.55
N ALA A 404 -0.65 -30.53 21.22
CA ALA A 404 0.35 -29.50 20.95
C ALA A 404 0.13 -28.90 19.55
N GLY A 405 0.33 -27.60 19.41
CA GLY A 405 0.19 -26.89 18.14
C GLY A 405 1.30 -25.87 17.97
N ARG A 406 1.34 -25.27 16.77
CA ARG A 406 2.45 -24.39 16.35
C ARG A 406 2.00 -23.25 15.43
N HIS A 407 1.02 -23.52 14.56
CA HIS A 407 0.57 -22.57 13.55
C HIS A 407 -0.62 -21.77 14.04
N HIS A 408 -0.61 -20.48 13.70
CA HIS A 408 -1.70 -19.57 13.97
C HIS A 408 -2.02 -18.76 12.72
N TYR A 409 -3.30 -18.41 12.55
CA TYR A 409 -3.70 -17.43 11.55
C TYR A 409 -4.75 -16.44 12.07
N LEU A 410 -4.64 -15.22 11.57
CA LEU A 410 -5.52 -14.09 11.83
C LEU A 410 -6.23 -13.69 10.54
N TYR A 411 -7.54 -13.52 10.59
CA TYR A 411 -8.34 -13.13 9.43
C TYR A 411 -9.53 -12.24 9.81
N VAL A 412 -10.02 -11.49 8.84
CA VAL A 412 -11.27 -10.71 8.97
C VAL A 412 -12.39 -11.52 8.33
N ASN A 413 -13.50 -11.71 9.05
CA ASN A 413 -14.66 -12.44 8.53
C ASN A 413 -15.72 -11.50 7.91
N ASP A 414 -16.68 -12.07 7.19
CA ASP A 414 -17.80 -11.35 6.54
C ASP A 414 -18.67 -10.52 7.50
N SER A 415 -18.55 -10.74 8.82
CA SER A 415 -19.26 -9.99 9.87
C SER A 415 -18.45 -8.81 10.42
N GLY A 416 -17.28 -8.49 9.85
CA GLY A 416 -16.40 -7.44 10.33
C GLY A 416 -15.77 -7.75 11.69
N GLU A 417 -15.47 -9.02 11.94
CA GLU A 417 -14.79 -9.49 13.15
C GLU A 417 -13.39 -9.99 12.79
N ILE A 418 -12.38 -9.57 13.54
CA ILE A 418 -11.05 -10.16 13.45
C ILE A 418 -11.03 -11.42 14.31
N ARG A 419 -10.67 -12.54 13.68
CA ARG A 419 -10.66 -13.87 14.28
C ARG A 419 -9.23 -14.44 14.26
N ARG A 420 -8.85 -15.06 15.37
CA ARG A 420 -7.63 -15.86 15.52
C ARG A 420 -8.01 -17.34 15.52
N VAL A 421 -7.20 -18.17 14.88
CA VAL A 421 -7.29 -19.63 14.94
C VAL A 421 -5.91 -20.18 15.29
N ASP A 422 -5.89 -21.12 16.23
CA ASP A 422 -4.68 -21.81 16.69
C ASP A 422 -4.80 -23.27 16.24
N VAL A 423 -3.75 -23.80 15.60
CA VAL A 423 -3.78 -25.06 14.84
C VAL A 423 -2.90 -26.12 15.51
N VAL A 424 -3.53 -27.25 15.85
CA VAL A 424 -2.88 -28.43 16.42
C VAL A 424 -2.02 -29.10 15.35
N ASN A 425 -0.78 -29.45 15.68
CA ASN A 425 0.14 -30.08 14.74
C ASN A 425 -0.07 -31.60 14.70
N ASP A 426 -1.26 -32.02 14.27
CA ASP A 426 -1.66 -33.41 14.08
C ASP A 426 -1.69 -33.84 12.60
N GLY A 427 -1.33 -32.92 11.71
CA GLY A 427 -1.37 -33.07 10.26
C GLY A 427 -2.77 -33.19 9.65
N GLN A 428 -3.83 -32.91 10.41
CA GLN A 428 -5.21 -32.82 9.93
C GLN A 428 -5.70 -31.36 9.90
N GLY A 429 -4.91 -30.41 10.42
CA GLY A 429 -5.31 -29.00 10.55
C GLY A 429 -6.37 -28.82 11.63
N THR A 430 -6.36 -29.66 12.68
CA THR A 430 -7.34 -29.58 13.75
C THR A 430 -7.23 -28.26 14.49
N LYS A 431 -8.31 -27.48 14.52
CA LYS A 431 -8.38 -26.21 15.24
C LYS A 431 -8.53 -26.44 16.75
N ALA A 432 -7.66 -25.84 17.54
CA ALA A 432 -7.71 -25.91 19.00
C ALA A 432 -8.94 -25.16 19.56
N ARG A 433 -9.40 -25.55 20.75
CA ARG A 433 -10.61 -24.98 21.36
C ARG A 433 -10.31 -23.74 22.20
N ILE A 434 -10.12 -22.63 21.51
CA ILE A 434 -9.71 -21.33 22.06
C ILE A 434 -10.84 -20.30 22.19
N GLY A 435 -12.01 -20.61 21.59
CA GLY A 435 -13.13 -19.69 21.45
C GLY A 435 -14.24 -19.81 22.51
N SER A 436 -15.39 -19.25 22.17
CA SER A 436 -16.61 -19.27 22.98
C SER A 436 -17.41 -20.59 22.86
N GLU A 437 -18.41 -20.84 23.70
CA GLU A 437 -19.27 -22.03 23.53
C GLU A 437 -20.02 -22.04 22.18
N SER A 438 -20.37 -20.87 21.64
CA SER A 438 -21.04 -20.70 20.35
C SER A 438 -20.11 -20.85 19.13
N ASP A 439 -18.81 -20.66 19.33
CA ASP A 439 -17.78 -20.67 18.30
C ASP A 439 -16.46 -21.04 19.00
N PRO A 440 -16.20 -22.34 19.22
CA PRO A 440 -15.11 -22.78 20.08
C PRO A 440 -13.76 -22.85 19.37
N THR A 441 -13.74 -22.85 18.03
CA THR A 441 -12.54 -23.09 17.21
C THR A 441 -11.93 -21.82 16.62
N SER A 442 -12.49 -20.65 16.91
CA SER A 442 -11.86 -19.37 16.64
C SER A 442 -12.07 -18.39 17.79
N LEU A 443 -11.07 -17.56 18.07
CA LEU A 443 -11.14 -16.51 19.08
C LEU A 443 -11.38 -15.16 18.41
N ARG A 444 -12.46 -14.48 18.80
CA ARG A 444 -12.75 -13.13 18.30
C ARG A 444 -11.98 -12.09 19.10
N ILE A 445 -11.07 -11.38 18.43
CA ILE A 445 -10.20 -10.37 19.05
C ILE A 445 -10.66 -8.93 18.79
N ALA A 446 -11.43 -8.68 17.72
CA ALA A 446 -12.03 -7.39 17.42
C ALA A 446 -13.39 -7.51 16.71
N THR A 447 -14.14 -6.41 16.70
CA THR A 447 -15.47 -6.25 16.06
C THR A 447 -15.56 -4.85 15.48
N GLY A 448 -16.23 -4.69 14.33
CA GLY A 448 -16.39 -3.40 13.66
C GLY A 448 -15.44 -3.21 12.47
N ALA A 449 -14.49 -4.14 12.27
CA ALA A 449 -13.56 -4.20 11.15
C ALA A 449 -14.26 -4.67 9.85
N THR A 450 -15.39 -4.05 9.49
CA THR A 450 -16.17 -4.42 8.30
C THR A 450 -15.38 -4.05 7.05
N SER A 451 -15.17 -5.00 6.14
CA SER A 451 -14.22 -4.88 5.02
C SER A 451 -12.79 -4.55 5.45
N GLY A 452 -12.44 -4.88 6.70
CA GLY A 452 -11.14 -4.54 7.27
C GLY A 452 -9.99 -5.31 6.62
N VAL A 453 -8.84 -4.65 6.49
CA VAL A 453 -7.60 -5.23 5.94
C VAL A 453 -6.55 -5.25 7.04
N LEU A 454 -5.93 -6.41 7.27
CA LEU A 454 -4.82 -6.54 8.20
C LEU A 454 -3.56 -5.92 7.58
N VAL A 455 -2.84 -5.09 8.35
CA VAL A 455 -1.73 -4.26 7.86
C VAL A 455 -0.38 -4.77 8.36
N ALA A 456 -0.24 -5.10 9.64
CA ALA A 456 1.00 -5.60 10.23
C ALA A 456 0.76 -6.36 11.55
N LEU A 457 1.75 -7.17 11.94
CA LEU A 457 1.88 -7.71 13.30
C LEU A 457 3.08 -7.08 14.01
N ASP A 458 2.96 -6.84 15.32
CA ASP A 458 4.05 -6.40 16.18
C ASP A 458 4.00 -7.17 17.51
N SER A 459 4.92 -8.13 17.65
CA SER A 459 5.17 -8.91 18.88
C SER A 459 6.50 -8.53 19.55
N THR A 460 6.99 -7.31 19.30
CA THR A 460 8.35 -6.92 19.70
C THR A 460 8.44 -5.59 20.43
N SER A 461 7.48 -4.68 20.23
CA SER A 461 7.47 -3.37 20.89
C SER A 461 6.95 -3.37 22.34
N ASP A 462 6.41 -4.49 22.83
CA ASP A 462 5.85 -4.67 24.18
C ASP A 462 6.15 -6.09 24.68
N GLU A 463 6.46 -6.27 25.97
CA GLU A 463 6.79 -7.57 26.56
C GLU A 463 5.55 -8.42 26.93
N THR A 464 4.34 -7.85 26.85
CA THR A 464 3.08 -8.45 27.31
C THR A 464 2.03 -8.58 26.20
N TYR A 465 1.97 -7.60 25.29
CA TYR A 465 0.90 -7.48 24.31
C TYR A 465 1.42 -7.53 22.88
N ASP A 466 1.05 -8.57 22.14
CA ASP A 466 1.29 -8.64 20.70
C ASP A 466 0.13 -8.01 19.94
N TYR A 467 0.44 -7.05 19.08
CA TYR A 467 -0.53 -6.21 18.38
C TYR A 467 -0.71 -6.63 16.92
N VAL A 468 -1.96 -6.62 16.46
CA VAL A 468 -2.31 -6.61 15.05
C VAL A 468 -2.82 -5.21 14.69
N TYR A 469 -2.17 -4.63 13.70
CA TYR A 469 -2.55 -3.37 13.07
C TYR A 469 -3.44 -3.68 11.87
N TYR A 470 -4.55 -2.96 11.74
CA TYR A 470 -5.50 -3.12 10.65
C TYR A 470 -6.11 -1.77 10.24
N THR A 471 -6.84 -1.78 9.13
CA THR A 471 -7.58 -0.62 8.62
C THR A 471 -9.00 -1.03 8.23
N SER A 472 -9.95 -0.11 8.37
CA SER A 472 -11.35 -0.23 7.95
C SER A 472 -11.72 1.00 7.09
N THR A 473 -12.66 0.84 6.16
CA THR A 473 -13.15 1.96 5.33
C THR A 473 -13.87 3.02 6.18
N THR A 474 -13.59 4.30 5.89
CA THR A 474 -14.28 5.45 6.48
C THR A 474 -14.82 6.38 5.38
N ASP A 475 -15.45 7.49 5.76
CA ASP A 475 -16.07 8.42 4.80
C ASP A 475 -15.05 9.18 3.93
N ASN A 476 -13.83 9.46 4.42
CA ASN A 476 -12.78 10.16 3.66
C ASN A 476 -11.59 9.28 3.27
N GLY A 477 -11.49 8.05 3.77
CA GLY A 477 -10.36 7.17 3.48
C GLY A 477 -10.38 5.86 4.28
N LEU A 478 -9.26 5.60 4.96
CA LEU A 478 -8.98 4.36 5.65
C LEU A 478 -8.54 4.63 7.10
N SER A 479 -9.14 3.94 8.08
CA SER A 479 -8.83 4.12 9.51
C SER A 479 -7.48 3.52 9.89
N ILE A 480 -6.92 3.95 11.02
CA ILE A 480 -5.76 3.33 11.66
C ILE A 480 -6.24 2.67 12.94
N GLU A 481 -6.26 1.34 13.00
CA GLU A 481 -6.78 0.57 14.14
C GLU A 481 -5.78 -0.49 14.64
N ARG A 482 -5.87 -0.82 15.94
CA ARG A 482 -4.99 -1.77 16.59
C ARG A 482 -5.75 -2.65 17.59
N ALA A 483 -5.54 -3.97 17.52
CA ALA A 483 -6.04 -4.94 18.49
C ALA A 483 -4.89 -5.76 19.08
N VAL A 484 -5.05 -6.30 20.29
CA VAL A 484 -4.13 -7.30 20.86
C VAL A 484 -4.58 -8.68 20.43
N TYR A 485 -3.68 -9.54 19.93
CA TYR A 485 -4.03 -10.87 19.42
C TYR A 485 -3.62 -12.05 20.31
N ASN A 486 -2.71 -11.85 21.28
CA ASN A 486 -2.16 -12.92 22.13
C ASN A 486 -3.01 -13.28 23.38
N GLY A 487 -4.22 -12.74 23.51
CA GLY A 487 -5.08 -12.96 24.67
C GLY A 487 -5.74 -14.35 24.74
N THR A 488 -6.41 -14.61 25.86
CA THR A 488 -7.28 -15.81 26.04
C THR A 488 -8.75 -15.45 25.87
N VAL A 489 -9.64 -16.45 25.76
CA VAL A 489 -11.10 -16.24 25.73
C VAL A 489 -11.62 -15.36 26.87
N GLU A 490 -10.99 -15.38 28.05
CA GLU A 490 -11.39 -14.54 29.19
C GLU A 490 -11.09 -13.06 28.97
N ASN A 491 -9.96 -12.74 28.32
CA ASN A 491 -9.57 -11.36 27.99
C ASN A 491 -10.54 -10.68 27.01
N TYR A 492 -11.19 -11.45 26.13
CA TYR A 492 -12.16 -10.96 25.15
C TYR A 492 -13.63 -11.24 25.56
N ARG A 493 -13.91 -11.59 26.83
CA ARG A 493 -15.30 -11.80 27.31
C ARG A 493 -16.07 -10.49 27.29
N THR A 494 -16.89 -10.36 26.23
CA THR A 494 -17.48 -9.12 25.74
C THR A 494 -16.39 -8.09 25.43
N LEU A 495 -16.26 -7.66 24.16
CA LEU A 495 -15.42 -6.54 23.72
C LEU A 495 -15.97 -5.16 24.21
N THR A 496 -16.70 -5.20 25.32
CA THR A 496 -17.35 -4.12 26.04
C THR A 496 -16.94 -4.35 27.51
N PRO A 497 -16.12 -3.49 28.14
CA PRO A 497 -15.56 -3.80 29.45
C PRO A 497 -16.63 -3.98 30.52
N ALA A 498 -16.71 -5.18 31.11
CA ALA A 498 -17.33 -5.41 32.40
C ALA A 498 -16.34 -5.25 33.57
N ASP A 499 -15.04 -5.32 33.26
CA ASP A 499 -13.92 -5.21 34.20
C ASP A 499 -12.80 -4.34 33.60
N ALA A 500 -12.12 -3.56 34.43
CA ALA A 500 -11.08 -2.64 33.99
C ALA A 500 -9.77 -3.38 33.66
N ASP A 501 -9.54 -4.53 34.28
CA ASP A 501 -8.32 -5.34 34.13
C ASP A 501 -8.12 -5.88 32.69
N TYR A 502 -9.16 -5.83 31.83
CA TYR A 502 -9.11 -6.27 30.43
C TYR A 502 -9.14 -5.12 29.41
N ALA A 503 -9.08 -3.85 29.84
CA ALA A 503 -9.20 -2.70 28.94
C ALA A 503 -8.17 -2.69 27.79
N ALA A 504 -6.97 -3.22 28.02
CA ALA A 504 -5.91 -3.31 27.01
C ALA A 504 -6.20 -4.31 25.86
N TYR A 505 -7.19 -5.21 26.00
CA TYR A 505 -7.61 -6.14 24.95
C TYR A 505 -8.76 -5.61 24.09
N LYS A 506 -9.33 -4.45 24.43
CA LYS A 506 -10.29 -3.76 23.56
C LYS A 506 -9.56 -3.26 22.30
N PRO A 507 -10.07 -3.48 21.07
CA PRO A 507 -9.54 -2.80 19.89
C PRO A 507 -9.70 -1.27 20.03
N VAL A 508 -8.77 -0.52 19.43
CA VAL A 508 -8.73 0.94 19.50
C VAL A 508 -8.42 1.52 18.12
N ARG A 509 -9.10 2.62 17.75
CA ARG A 509 -8.74 3.46 16.60
C ARG A 509 -7.75 4.50 17.09
N VAL A 510 -6.64 4.69 16.38
CA VAL A 510 -5.62 5.69 16.74
C VAL A 510 -6.15 7.07 16.37
N LEU A 511 -6.58 7.84 17.38
CA LEU A 511 -7.30 9.10 17.22
C LEU A 511 -8.51 8.91 16.29
N GLU A 512 -8.81 9.92 15.48
CA GLU A 512 -9.65 9.80 14.29
C GLU A 512 -8.80 9.82 13.01
N ALA A 513 -7.53 9.43 13.08
CA ALA A 513 -6.63 9.50 11.93
C ALA A 513 -7.15 8.66 10.75
N GLU A 514 -7.11 9.26 9.55
CA GLU A 514 -7.51 8.65 8.29
C GLU A 514 -6.36 8.76 7.30
N HIS A 515 -6.06 7.66 6.62
CA HIS A 515 -5.05 7.61 5.59
C HIS A 515 -5.65 7.38 4.20
N VAL A 516 -4.90 7.81 3.18
CA VAL A 516 -5.32 7.74 1.78
C VAL A 516 -5.48 6.29 1.34
N SER A 517 -6.59 5.98 0.67
CA SER A 517 -6.79 4.74 -0.10
C SER A 517 -6.12 4.83 -1.47
N GLY A 518 -5.57 3.72 -1.99
CA GLY A 518 -4.92 3.70 -3.31
C GLY A 518 -3.48 4.26 -3.32
N TRP A 519 -2.81 4.23 -2.18
CA TRP A 519 -1.36 4.43 -2.03
C TRP A 519 -0.80 3.37 -1.07
N TYR A 520 0.45 3.53 -0.62
CA TYR A 520 0.98 2.74 0.49
C TYR A 520 0.06 2.81 1.71
N ASN A 521 -0.10 1.66 2.39
CA ASN A 521 -0.77 1.61 3.68
C ASN A 521 0.08 2.35 4.74
N TYR A 522 -0.49 2.64 5.92
CA TYR A 522 0.30 3.22 7.00
C TYR A 522 1.39 2.26 7.48
N GLU A 523 2.50 2.81 7.98
CA GLU A 523 3.62 2.04 8.52
C GLU A 523 3.82 2.35 10.01
N VAL A 524 4.26 1.36 10.77
CA VAL A 524 4.54 1.51 12.21
C VAL A 524 5.98 1.13 12.48
N LEU A 525 6.73 2.04 13.10
CA LEU A 525 8.16 1.89 13.32
C LEU A 525 8.54 2.52 14.68
N ASP A 526 9.14 1.72 15.56
CA ASP A 526 9.57 2.14 16.91
C ASP A 526 8.44 2.86 17.70
N GLY A 527 7.22 2.32 17.60
CA GLY A 527 6.02 2.89 18.22
C GLY A 527 5.53 4.22 17.63
N VAL A 528 5.99 4.62 16.44
CA VAL A 528 5.47 5.77 15.69
C VAL A 528 4.70 5.27 14.48
N VAL A 529 3.46 5.72 14.33
CA VAL A 529 2.63 5.52 13.13
C VAL A 529 2.96 6.60 12.12
N PHE A 530 3.21 6.22 10.87
CA PHE A 530 3.41 7.09 9.72
C PHE A 530 2.27 6.88 8.73
N TYR A 531 1.62 7.94 8.26
CA TYR A 531 0.48 7.83 7.35
C TYR A 531 0.38 9.04 6.41
N ALA A 532 -0.06 8.83 5.17
CA ALA A 532 -0.48 9.93 4.30
C ALA A 532 -1.90 10.36 4.67
N ASN A 533 -2.08 11.56 5.23
CA ASN A 533 -3.36 12.01 5.76
C ASN A 533 -4.41 12.17 4.65
N ALA A 534 -5.60 11.61 4.83
CA ALA A 534 -6.73 11.72 3.92
C ALA A 534 -7.61 12.96 4.16
N GLU A 535 -7.41 13.67 5.28
CA GLU A 535 -8.22 14.84 5.65
C GLU A 535 -8.23 15.92 4.55
N THR A 536 -9.44 16.37 4.22
CA THR A 536 -9.68 17.38 3.17
C THR A 536 -9.84 18.77 3.79
N PHE A 537 -9.08 19.74 3.28
CA PHE A 537 -9.23 21.14 3.67
C PHE A 537 -9.79 21.90 2.46
N SER A 538 -11.12 22.03 2.40
CA SER A 538 -11.93 22.37 1.20
C SER A 538 -12.02 21.24 0.18
N GLU A 539 -12.17 21.55 -1.11
CA GLU A 539 -12.24 20.58 -2.21
C GLU A 539 -10.88 19.90 -2.48
N THR A 540 -9.82 20.30 -1.78
CA THR A 540 -8.45 19.78 -1.95
C THR A 540 -8.05 18.85 -0.79
N ALA A 541 -7.59 17.65 -1.12
CA ALA A 541 -6.95 16.73 -0.19
C ALA A 541 -5.45 17.03 -0.06
N TYR A 542 -4.97 17.37 1.15
CA TYR A 542 -3.57 17.70 1.40
C TYR A 542 -2.79 16.49 1.89
N THR A 543 -2.61 15.54 0.98
CA THR A 543 -2.10 14.18 1.23
C THR A 543 -0.59 14.10 1.53
N TYR A 544 -0.15 14.79 2.58
CA TYR A 544 1.22 14.76 3.12
C TYR A 544 1.37 13.71 4.23
N ILE A 545 2.61 13.41 4.63
CA ILE A 545 2.88 12.46 5.72
C ILE A 545 2.63 13.12 7.07
N TRP A 546 1.91 12.42 7.93
CA TRP A 546 1.69 12.75 9.33
C TRP A 546 2.16 11.61 10.23
N THR A 547 2.39 11.93 11.50
CA THR A 547 2.94 11.00 12.48
C THR A 547 2.22 11.04 13.82
N VAL A 548 1.88 9.87 14.36
CA VAL A 548 1.35 9.69 15.72
C VAL A 548 2.36 8.91 16.55
N ASN A 549 2.84 9.50 17.64
CA ASN A 549 3.77 8.81 18.55
C ASN A 549 3.00 8.05 19.65
N LEU A 550 2.98 6.71 19.54
CA LEU A 550 2.34 5.84 20.52
C LEU A 550 3.25 5.49 21.71
N ASN A 551 4.47 6.04 21.81
CA ASN A 551 5.33 5.84 22.97
C ASN A 551 4.83 6.67 24.18
N GLY A 552 4.84 6.05 25.36
CA GLY A 552 4.63 6.69 26.65
C GLY A 552 5.90 6.72 27.51
N GLU A 553 5.78 7.16 28.77
CA GLU A 553 6.90 7.26 29.71
C GLU A 553 7.56 5.89 30.04
N ASN A 554 6.81 4.80 29.91
CA ASN A 554 7.21 3.45 30.30
C ASN A 554 7.33 2.45 29.12
N GLY A 555 7.45 2.93 27.88
CA GLY A 555 7.43 2.11 26.66
C GLY A 555 6.20 2.39 25.79
N LEU A 556 5.86 1.48 24.87
CA LEU A 556 4.69 1.62 24.00
C LEU A 556 3.40 1.73 24.84
N LYS A 557 2.46 2.60 24.42
CA LYS A 557 1.11 2.67 25.00
C LYS A 557 0.34 1.41 24.64
N ASN A 558 -0.23 0.72 25.62
CA ASN A 558 -1.24 -0.32 25.36
C ASN A 558 -2.58 0.29 24.90
N ASN A 559 -3.53 -0.53 24.45
CA ASN A 559 -4.78 0.00 23.88
C ASN A 559 -5.63 0.83 24.85
N ALA A 560 -5.57 0.57 26.17
CA ALA A 560 -6.26 1.42 27.14
C ALA A 560 -5.62 2.81 27.23
N GLN A 561 -4.29 2.89 27.14
CA GLN A 561 -3.55 4.15 27.14
C GLN A 561 -3.60 4.92 25.80
N VAL A 562 -3.91 4.21 24.70
CA VAL A 562 -4.27 4.85 23.42
C VAL A 562 -5.69 5.40 23.53
N GLN A 563 -6.66 4.63 24.03
CA GLN A 563 -8.02 5.14 24.28
C GLN A 563 -8.02 6.37 25.19
N GLU A 564 -7.22 6.43 26.26
CA GLU A 564 -7.07 7.62 27.11
C GLU A 564 -6.52 8.86 26.36
N PHE A 565 -5.74 8.64 25.30
CA PHE A 565 -5.18 9.68 24.42
C PHE A 565 -6.20 10.11 23.36
N ASP A 566 -7.00 9.19 22.83
CA ASP A 566 -8.10 9.48 21.92
C ASP A 566 -9.25 10.21 22.65
N ASP A 567 -9.60 9.80 23.87
CA ASP A 567 -10.56 10.47 24.75
C ASP A 567 -10.14 11.93 25.05
N LEU A 568 -8.82 12.19 25.10
CA LEU A 568 -8.27 13.53 25.30
C LEU A 568 -8.39 14.41 24.04
N TYR A 569 -8.30 13.82 22.85
CA TYR A 569 -8.61 14.49 21.57
C TYR A 569 -10.12 14.78 21.46
N GLY A 570 -10.95 13.76 21.74
CA GLY A 570 -12.42 13.85 21.68
C GLY A 570 -13.01 14.94 22.58
N LYS A 571 -12.44 15.18 23.77
CA LYS A 571 -12.82 16.34 24.62
C LYS A 571 -12.89 17.67 23.90
N MET A 572 -12.03 17.89 22.90
CA MET A 572 -12.06 19.09 22.05
C MET A 572 -12.90 18.87 20.79
N MET A 573 -12.67 17.75 20.10
CA MET A 573 -13.04 17.55 18.70
C MET A 573 -14.26 16.66 18.43
N ASP A 574 -14.75 15.88 19.42
CA ASP A 574 -15.91 14.99 19.24
C ASP A 574 -17.16 15.76 18.79
N ASP A 575 -17.84 15.23 17.76
CA ASP A 575 -18.93 15.90 17.04
C ASP A 575 -20.23 16.07 17.87
N GLU A 576 -20.43 15.32 18.95
CA GLU A 576 -21.61 15.43 19.83
C GLU A 576 -21.24 15.97 21.22
N ASP A 577 -20.18 15.45 21.83
CA ASP A 577 -19.79 15.68 23.22
C ASP A 577 -18.51 16.55 23.35
N GLY A 578 -17.85 16.91 22.25
CA GLY A 578 -16.66 17.77 22.25
C GLY A 578 -16.96 19.22 22.64
N TYR A 579 -15.92 19.92 23.13
CA TYR A 579 -16.03 21.34 23.50
C TYR A 579 -16.44 22.23 22.32
N LEU A 580 -15.99 21.93 21.11
CA LEU A 580 -16.36 22.66 19.88
C LEU A 580 -17.81 22.39 19.44
N ALA A 581 -18.31 21.16 19.61
CA ALA A 581 -19.69 20.80 19.34
C ALA A 581 -20.64 21.53 20.31
N LYS A 582 -20.35 21.48 21.62
CA LYS A 582 -21.14 22.15 22.67
C LYS A 582 -21.24 23.66 22.49
N LEU A 583 -20.15 24.33 22.11
CA LEU A 583 -20.19 25.75 21.74
C LEU A 583 -21.10 26.03 20.53
N THR A 584 -21.19 25.11 19.58
CA THR A 584 -22.06 25.24 18.41
C THR A 584 -23.54 25.10 18.80
N ASP A 585 -23.86 24.13 19.65
CA ASP A 585 -25.22 23.89 20.18
C ASP A 585 -25.74 25.03 21.07
N ASP A 586 -24.88 25.64 21.89
CA ASP A 586 -25.22 26.82 22.68
C ASP A 586 -25.39 28.10 21.83
N GLY A 587 -25.02 28.04 20.54
CA GLY A 587 -25.20 29.11 19.54
C GLY A 587 -23.96 29.96 19.26
N ASP A 588 -22.83 29.63 19.88
CA ASP A 588 -21.53 30.31 19.74
C ASP A 588 -20.69 29.72 18.58
N THR A 589 -21.34 29.33 17.47
CA THR A 589 -20.74 28.68 16.29
C THR A 589 -19.49 29.42 15.78
N LYS A 590 -19.50 30.76 15.79
CA LYS A 590 -18.36 31.59 15.36
C LYS A 590 -17.13 31.44 16.25
N LEU A 591 -17.34 31.34 17.57
CA LEU A 591 -16.28 31.08 18.54
C LEU A 591 -15.78 29.64 18.37
N SER A 592 -16.68 28.67 18.17
CA SER A 592 -16.30 27.29 17.84
C SER A 592 -15.40 27.23 16.60
N THR A 593 -15.77 27.87 15.49
CA THR A 593 -14.91 27.94 14.28
C THR A 593 -13.56 28.61 14.56
N ALA A 594 -13.52 29.69 15.36
CA ALA A 594 -12.27 30.35 15.72
C ALA A 594 -11.37 29.45 16.58
N LEU A 595 -11.95 28.67 17.50
CA LEU A 595 -11.22 27.72 18.33
C LEU A 595 -10.78 26.46 17.56
N ARG A 596 -11.55 26.02 16.55
CA ARG A 596 -11.11 25.01 15.58
C ARG A 596 -9.88 25.51 14.81
N TYR A 597 -9.90 26.75 14.32
CA TYR A 597 -8.70 27.37 13.70
C TYR A 597 -7.49 27.37 14.65
N PHE A 598 -7.67 27.74 15.92
CA PHE A 598 -6.59 27.67 16.91
C PHE A 598 -6.08 26.24 17.12
N PHE A 599 -6.97 25.24 17.19
CA PHE A 599 -6.61 23.83 17.36
C PHE A 599 -5.69 23.33 16.22
N TYR A 600 -6.06 23.56 14.96
CA TYR A 600 -5.26 23.09 13.82
C TYR A 600 -3.97 23.88 13.57
N THR A 601 -3.89 25.15 14.00
CA THR A 601 -2.80 26.06 13.58
C THR A 601 -1.91 26.58 14.71
N GLY A 602 -2.32 26.45 15.97
CA GLY A 602 -1.70 27.08 17.15
C GLY A 602 -1.73 28.61 17.13
N GLN A 603 -2.40 29.23 16.17
CA GLN A 603 -2.29 30.67 15.88
C GLN A 603 -3.53 31.46 16.30
N THR A 604 -3.30 32.74 16.64
CA THR A 604 -4.34 33.70 17.02
C THR A 604 -4.32 34.99 16.20
N GLN A 605 -3.23 35.24 15.45
CA GLN A 605 -2.99 36.52 14.79
C GLN A 605 -4.05 36.81 13.72
N GLN A 606 -4.42 35.82 12.90
CA GLN A 606 -5.38 36.01 11.81
C GLN A 606 -6.78 36.42 12.31
N PHE A 607 -7.22 35.88 13.44
CA PHE A 607 -8.49 36.26 14.09
C PHE A 607 -8.53 37.76 14.40
N TYR A 608 -7.45 38.29 14.98
CA TYR A 608 -7.36 39.71 15.32
C TYR A 608 -7.09 40.60 14.09
N ASP A 609 -6.33 40.11 13.10
CA ASP A 609 -6.08 40.84 11.86
C ASP A 609 -7.37 41.03 11.05
N ASN A 610 -8.25 40.03 10.96
CA ASN A 610 -9.56 40.14 10.30
C ASN A 610 -10.45 41.23 10.98
N ILE A 611 -10.40 41.33 12.31
CA ILE A 611 -11.14 42.35 13.08
C ILE A 611 -10.57 43.75 12.79
N ALA A 612 -9.24 43.89 12.83
CA ALA A 612 -8.55 45.15 12.56
C ALA A 612 -8.76 45.63 11.11
N GLU A 613 -8.79 44.72 10.15
CA GLU A 613 -9.11 45.02 8.75
C GLU A 613 -10.55 45.56 8.63
N ALA A 614 -11.53 44.90 9.24
CA ALA A 614 -12.91 45.39 9.25
C ALA A 614 -13.03 46.81 9.88
N GLU A 615 -12.25 47.12 10.91
CA GLU A 615 -12.17 48.47 11.49
C GLU A 615 -11.53 49.49 10.53
N ASP A 616 -10.45 49.14 9.82
CA ASP A 616 -9.82 50.01 8.81
C ASP A 616 -10.79 50.30 7.63
N TYR A 617 -11.68 49.36 7.31
CA TYR A 617 -12.84 49.56 6.40
C TYR A 617 -14.05 50.26 7.05
N GLY A 618 -13.90 50.81 8.25
CA GLY A 618 -14.90 51.63 8.93
C GLY A 618 -16.06 50.86 9.58
N LYS A 619 -15.93 49.54 9.77
CA LYS A 619 -16.84 48.77 10.63
C LYS A 619 -16.49 49.00 12.10
N ARG A 620 -17.26 48.37 13.00
CA ARG A 620 -16.94 48.33 14.43
C ARG A 620 -16.05 47.12 14.71
N ASN A 621 -15.21 47.19 15.74
CA ASN A 621 -14.49 46.04 16.29
C ASN A 621 -15.40 44.83 16.57
N THR A 622 -16.67 45.07 16.92
CA THR A 622 -17.68 44.02 17.16
C THR A 622 -18.48 43.59 15.91
N TYR A 623 -18.01 43.86 14.69
CA TYR A 623 -18.75 43.56 13.45
C TYR A 623 -18.67 42.08 13.06
N LEU A 624 -17.48 41.47 13.17
CA LEU A 624 -17.25 40.06 12.84
C LEU A 624 -17.59 39.14 14.02
N TYR A 625 -17.10 39.50 15.20
CA TYR A 625 -17.29 38.79 16.48
C TYR A 625 -17.72 39.78 17.54
N SER A 626 -18.62 39.42 18.45
CA SER A 626 -19.02 40.24 19.60
C SER A 626 -17.87 40.44 20.60
N GLU A 627 -18.05 41.37 21.54
CA GLU A 627 -17.09 41.61 22.63
C GLU A 627 -16.91 40.36 23.51
N ALA A 628 -17.99 39.61 23.76
CA ALA A 628 -17.95 38.35 24.51
C ALA A 628 -17.20 37.23 23.76
N GLU A 629 -17.43 37.06 22.45
CA GLU A 629 -16.68 36.08 21.64
C GLU A 629 -15.18 36.42 21.58
N GLN A 630 -14.82 37.71 21.48
CA GLN A 630 -13.43 38.16 21.50
C GLN A 630 -12.76 37.95 22.87
N GLU A 631 -13.46 38.21 23.96
CA GLU A 631 -12.98 37.94 25.32
C GLU A 631 -12.85 36.42 25.58
N ALA A 632 -13.81 35.61 25.12
CA ALA A 632 -13.77 34.16 25.27
C ALA A 632 -12.66 33.50 24.45
N PHE A 633 -12.48 33.88 23.17
CA PHE A 633 -11.37 33.40 22.34
C PHE A 633 -10.01 33.77 22.96
N LYS A 634 -9.89 35.00 23.47
CA LYS A 634 -8.70 35.45 24.18
C LYS A 634 -8.47 34.63 25.47
N ALA A 635 -9.49 34.48 26.30
CA ALA A 635 -9.39 33.72 27.55
C ALA A 635 -9.00 32.27 27.29
N PHE A 636 -9.57 31.64 26.25
CA PHE A 636 -9.20 30.30 25.82
C PHE A 636 -7.72 30.22 25.43
N THR A 637 -7.27 31.10 24.54
CA THR A 637 -5.90 31.05 23.98
C THR A 637 -4.81 31.56 24.92
N GLU A 638 -5.16 32.31 25.97
CA GLU A 638 -4.26 32.70 27.08
C GLU A 638 -4.29 31.71 28.26
N GLY A 639 -5.07 30.62 28.22
CA GLY A 639 -5.13 29.62 29.31
C GLY A 639 -5.92 30.08 30.55
N THR A 640 -6.83 31.05 30.37
CA THR A 640 -7.56 31.71 31.46
C THR A 640 -9.09 31.52 31.38
N SER A 641 -9.58 30.75 30.40
CA SER A 641 -11.00 30.38 30.32
C SER A 641 -11.34 29.35 31.40
N GLU A 642 -12.16 29.74 32.38
CA GLU A 642 -12.61 28.85 33.44
C GLU A 642 -13.58 27.77 32.92
N ASP A 643 -14.35 28.07 31.87
CA ASP A 643 -15.24 27.10 31.21
C ASP A 643 -14.43 26.03 30.46
N ALA A 644 -13.36 26.44 29.75
CA ALA A 644 -12.44 25.51 29.11
C ALA A 644 -11.73 24.62 30.14
N LYS A 645 -11.25 25.18 31.26
CA LYS A 645 -10.65 24.38 32.35
C LYS A 645 -11.62 23.38 32.97
N ALA A 646 -12.90 23.74 33.09
CA ALA A 646 -13.91 22.86 33.66
C ALA A 646 -14.20 21.62 32.79
N VAL A 647 -14.01 21.73 31.46
CA VAL A 647 -14.26 20.65 30.50
C VAL A 647 -12.97 19.91 30.11
N LEU A 648 -11.92 20.66 29.76
CA LEU A 648 -10.67 20.15 29.19
C LEU A 648 -9.58 19.89 30.25
N GLY A 649 -9.66 20.55 31.42
CA GLY A 649 -8.68 20.46 32.52
C GLY A 649 -7.83 21.73 32.68
N GLU A 650 -7.14 21.90 33.82
CA GLU A 650 -6.39 23.14 34.14
C GLU A 650 -5.29 23.50 33.11
N ASP A 651 -4.60 22.50 32.57
CA ASP A 651 -3.46 22.67 31.64
C ASP A 651 -3.83 22.47 30.15
N TYR A 652 -5.12 22.67 29.79
CA TYR A 652 -5.68 22.32 28.48
C TYR A 652 -4.99 22.93 27.25
N LEU A 653 -4.26 24.05 27.39
CA LEU A 653 -3.64 24.75 26.27
C LEU A 653 -2.72 23.86 25.42
N THR A 654 -2.03 22.91 26.06
CA THR A 654 -1.16 21.96 25.36
C THR A 654 -1.97 20.89 24.64
N THR A 655 -3.10 20.45 25.19
CA THR A 655 -3.95 19.39 24.63
C THR A 655 -5.10 19.96 23.77
N SER A 656 -5.03 21.24 23.43
CA SER A 656 -5.98 21.95 22.56
C SER A 656 -5.29 22.48 21.29
N GLN A 657 -4.23 21.79 20.88
CA GLN A 657 -3.50 21.99 19.63
C GLN A 657 -3.26 20.60 19.00
N LEU A 658 -3.38 20.52 17.67
CA LEU A 658 -3.30 19.26 16.93
C LEU A 658 -1.91 18.60 17.02
N ASP A 659 -0.85 19.42 17.11
CA ASP A 659 0.56 19.01 17.20
C ASP A 659 0.90 18.20 18.47
N TYR A 660 0.07 18.28 19.50
CA TYR A 660 0.14 17.37 20.66
C TYR A 660 -0.23 15.92 20.30
N PHE A 661 -1.12 15.73 19.32
CA PHE A 661 -1.69 14.44 18.95
C PHE A 661 -1.03 13.84 17.71
N THR A 662 -0.93 14.62 16.64
CA THR A 662 -0.38 14.19 15.34
C THR A 662 0.38 15.33 14.66
N ASN A 663 1.49 15.02 14.00
CA ASN A 663 2.42 16.01 13.45
C ASN A 663 2.68 15.77 11.97
N LEU A 664 2.54 16.83 11.16
CA LEU A 664 3.04 16.88 9.79
C LEU A 664 4.55 16.61 9.77
N LEU A 665 4.97 15.64 8.97
CA LEU A 665 6.36 15.29 8.74
C LEU A 665 6.68 15.47 7.25
N GLY A 666 7.58 16.41 6.94
CA GLY A 666 7.95 16.76 5.57
C GLY A 666 7.73 18.23 5.25
N LYS A 667 7.62 18.57 3.95
CA LYS A 667 7.45 19.96 3.50
C LYS A 667 6.29 20.05 2.54
N MET A 668 5.43 21.04 2.71
CA MET A 668 4.41 21.35 1.71
C MET A 668 5.05 22.09 0.52
N THR A 669 4.39 22.05 -0.65
CA THR A 669 4.72 22.99 -1.74
C THR A 669 4.31 24.41 -1.34
N GLU A 670 4.97 25.44 -1.89
CA GLU A 670 4.60 26.84 -1.62
C GLU A 670 3.12 27.11 -1.97
N SER A 671 2.61 26.50 -3.05
CA SER A 671 1.19 26.53 -3.42
C SER A 671 0.26 25.87 -2.40
N ASP A 672 0.67 24.75 -1.79
CA ASP A 672 -0.15 24.06 -0.80
C ASP A 672 -0.14 24.81 0.54
N GLU A 673 1.00 25.38 0.95
CA GLU A 673 1.09 26.25 2.13
C GLU A 673 0.19 27.48 1.97
N GLU A 674 0.25 28.16 0.82
CA GLU A 674 -0.62 29.31 0.52
C GLU A 674 -2.11 28.92 0.49
N ALA A 675 -2.45 27.78 -0.11
CA ALA A 675 -3.84 27.33 -0.24
C ALA A 675 -4.42 26.87 1.11
N LEU A 676 -3.64 26.15 1.93
CA LEU A 676 -4.04 25.76 3.29
C LEU A 676 -4.18 26.98 4.22
N ALA A 677 -3.28 27.97 4.10
CA ALA A 677 -3.41 29.23 4.81
C ALA A 677 -4.66 30.01 4.37
N SER A 678 -4.95 30.04 3.07
CA SER A 678 -6.15 30.68 2.50
C SER A 678 -7.46 29.99 2.92
N TYR A 679 -7.46 28.66 3.06
CA TYR A 679 -8.56 27.89 3.63
C TYR A 679 -8.86 28.36 5.07
N TRP A 680 -7.85 28.35 5.94
CA TRP A 680 -8.01 28.78 7.33
C TRP A 680 -8.38 30.26 7.48
N GLN A 681 -7.86 31.13 6.62
CA GLN A 681 -8.30 32.53 6.51
C GLN A 681 -9.77 32.68 6.10
N SER A 682 -10.28 31.77 5.27
CA SER A 682 -11.65 31.77 4.76
C SER A 682 -12.65 31.12 5.72
N ALA A 683 -12.19 30.20 6.58
CA ALA A 683 -12.98 29.62 7.67
C ALA A 683 -13.33 30.65 8.77
N LEU A 684 -12.42 31.57 9.06
CA LEU A 684 -12.66 32.68 9.98
C LEU A 684 -13.62 33.73 9.39
N GLN A 685 -14.37 34.42 10.26
CA GLN A 685 -15.17 35.56 9.83
C GLN A 685 -14.24 36.65 9.28
N ARG A 686 -14.58 37.20 8.11
CA ARG A 686 -13.83 38.27 7.44
C ARG A 686 -14.77 39.32 6.86
N TYR A 687 -14.27 40.53 6.63
CA TYR A 687 -14.99 41.53 5.85
C TYR A 687 -14.55 41.45 4.39
N THR A 688 -15.51 41.31 3.47
CA THR A 688 -15.31 41.50 2.03
C THR A 688 -16.03 42.76 1.60
N GLU A 689 -15.36 43.65 0.87
CA GLU A 689 -16.01 44.78 0.23
C GLU A 689 -16.82 44.28 -0.98
N ASP A 690 -18.09 44.68 -1.08
CA ASP A 690 -18.88 44.44 -2.29
C ASP A 690 -18.27 45.26 -3.44
N GLU A 691 -17.49 44.63 -4.32
CA GLU A 691 -17.15 45.27 -5.59
C GLU A 691 -18.45 45.46 -6.39
N GLU A 692 -18.87 46.72 -6.58
CA GLU A 692 -19.82 47.07 -7.64
C GLU A 692 -19.15 46.77 -8.98
N THR A 693 -19.30 45.53 -9.46
CA THR A 693 -18.77 45.12 -10.76
C THR A 693 -19.47 45.92 -11.86
N GLU A 694 -18.78 46.87 -12.49
CA GLU A 694 -18.98 47.16 -13.91
C GLU A 694 -18.53 45.91 -14.69
N GLY A 695 -19.39 44.89 -14.69
CA GLY A 695 -19.01 43.52 -15.00
C GLY A 695 -18.52 43.35 -16.43
N LEU A 696 -17.40 42.62 -16.57
CA LEU A 696 -17.10 41.96 -17.84
C LEU A 696 -18.21 40.94 -18.15
N PRO A 697 -18.68 40.83 -19.41
CA PRO A 697 -19.83 39.97 -19.72
C PRO A 697 -19.50 38.49 -19.49
N ALA A 698 -20.52 37.66 -19.24
CA ALA A 698 -20.38 36.25 -18.83
C ALA A 698 -19.46 35.37 -19.70
N TRP A 699 -19.25 35.72 -20.98
CA TRP A 699 -18.29 35.00 -21.86
C TRP A 699 -16.82 35.18 -21.45
N ALA A 700 -16.48 36.22 -20.68
CA ALA A 700 -15.14 36.44 -20.15
C ALA A 700 -14.82 35.48 -18.98
N TRP A 701 -15.83 35.11 -18.19
CA TRP A 701 -15.71 34.07 -17.14
C TRP A 701 -15.62 32.66 -17.74
N ALA A 702 -16.31 32.41 -18.86
CA ALA A 702 -16.22 31.14 -19.58
C ALA A 702 -14.81 30.85 -20.18
N LEU A 703 -13.96 31.87 -20.33
CA LEU A 703 -12.55 31.72 -20.72
C LEU A 703 -11.59 31.44 -19.54
N ILE A 704 -12.09 31.51 -18.31
CA ILE A 704 -11.34 31.19 -17.08
C ILE A 704 -11.72 29.79 -16.57
N GLY A 705 -12.86 29.24 -17.03
CA GLY A 705 -13.41 27.96 -16.57
C GLY A 705 -12.94 26.70 -17.33
N VAL A 706 -11.90 26.78 -18.17
CA VAL A 706 -11.32 25.61 -18.86
C VAL A 706 -9.80 25.70 -18.82
N GLY A 707 -9.17 24.81 -18.06
CA GLY A 707 -7.70 24.69 -17.92
C GLY A 707 -7.17 25.22 -16.58
N ILE A 708 -6.54 24.33 -15.81
CA ILE A 708 -5.79 24.66 -14.59
C ILE A 708 -4.64 25.63 -14.95
N GLY A 709 -4.53 26.76 -14.25
CA GLY A 709 -3.43 27.71 -14.50
C GLY A 709 -3.50 29.07 -13.80
N VAL A 710 -3.02 29.13 -12.55
CA VAL A 710 -2.38 30.29 -11.88
C VAL A 710 -2.76 31.70 -12.37
N VAL A 711 -3.77 32.36 -11.76
CA VAL A 711 -3.92 33.84 -11.81
C VAL A 711 -4.40 34.44 -10.48
N VAL A 712 -3.43 34.85 -9.65
CA VAL A 712 -3.44 36.09 -8.83
C VAL A 712 -4.58 36.31 -7.81
N ILE A 713 -4.33 35.94 -6.55
CA ILE A 713 -4.76 36.72 -5.35
C ILE A 713 -3.56 37.57 -4.85
N GLY A 714 -2.85 38.21 -5.79
CA GLY A 714 -1.62 38.97 -5.55
C GLY A 714 -1.80 40.39 -5.00
N ALA A 715 -2.94 40.71 -4.36
CA ALA A 715 -3.24 42.04 -3.86
C ALA A 715 -2.91 42.24 -2.36
N GLY A 716 -3.19 41.25 -1.51
CA GLY A 716 -3.02 41.37 -0.05
C GLY A 716 -1.55 41.37 0.42
N LEU A 717 -0.79 40.34 0.03
CA LEU A 717 0.56 40.07 0.55
C LEU A 717 1.56 41.20 0.23
N ALA A 718 1.52 41.76 -0.98
CA ALA A 718 2.38 42.88 -1.37
C ALA A 718 2.07 44.16 -0.59
N ILE A 719 0.79 44.41 -0.25
CA ILE A 719 0.37 45.57 0.52
C ILE A 719 0.84 45.43 1.98
N PHE A 720 0.74 44.24 2.58
CA PHE A 720 1.16 43.98 3.96
C PHE A 720 2.62 44.37 4.23
N PHE A 721 3.57 43.89 3.41
CA PHE A 721 4.99 44.23 3.55
C PHE A 721 5.30 45.70 3.20
N VAL A 722 4.64 46.28 2.19
CA VAL A 722 4.86 47.68 1.78
C VAL A 722 4.31 48.68 2.83
N LEU A 723 3.19 48.39 3.49
CA LEU A 723 2.65 49.23 4.56
C LEU A 723 3.54 49.20 5.81
N ARG A 724 4.05 48.03 6.20
CA ARG A 724 4.98 47.89 7.34
C ARG A 724 6.30 48.62 7.11
N ALA A 725 6.78 48.68 5.87
CA ALA A 725 7.94 49.49 5.48
C ALA A 725 7.66 51.02 5.49
N LYS A 726 6.45 51.45 5.11
CA LYS A 726 6.09 52.88 5.02
C LYS A 726 5.80 53.55 6.37
N LYS A 727 5.35 52.82 7.40
CA LYS A 727 5.08 53.37 8.76
C LYS A 727 6.32 53.91 9.53
N LYS A 728 7.50 53.99 8.91
CA LYS A 728 8.76 54.51 9.50
C LYS A 728 9.31 55.82 8.92
N LYS A 729 8.57 56.55 8.06
CA LYS A 729 8.93 57.92 7.63
C LYS A 729 7.75 58.89 7.77
N GLY A 730 8.06 60.11 8.18
CA GLY A 730 7.10 61.02 8.82
C GLY A 730 6.31 61.97 7.92
N ASP A 731 5.68 62.94 8.60
CA ASP A 731 4.59 63.84 8.19
C ASP A 731 4.67 64.61 6.86
N ALA A 732 3.46 65.10 6.49
CA ALA A 732 3.13 66.25 5.61
C ALA A 732 2.82 65.93 4.12
N PRO A 733 2.13 66.82 3.38
CA PRO A 733 0.68 66.66 3.17
C PRO A 733 0.24 66.51 1.69
N LYS A 734 -1.05 66.23 1.48
CA LYS A 734 -1.70 66.02 0.16
C LYS A 734 -1.72 67.28 -0.73
N GLU A 735 -1.48 67.12 -2.03
CA GLU A 735 -1.89 68.05 -3.10
C GLU A 735 -2.55 67.32 -4.28
N GLU A 736 -3.10 68.08 -5.23
CA GLU A 736 -4.29 67.75 -6.02
C GLU A 736 -4.06 66.92 -7.31
N ARG A 737 -5.14 66.30 -7.81
CA ARG A 737 -5.19 65.58 -9.08
C ARG A 737 -5.25 66.55 -10.27
N ILE A 738 -4.38 66.35 -11.27
CA ILE A 738 -4.51 66.96 -12.60
C ILE A 738 -5.06 65.90 -13.57
N LYS A 739 -6.21 66.19 -14.20
CA LYS A 739 -6.62 65.58 -15.48
C LYS A 739 -6.01 66.39 -16.62
N VAL A 740 -5.77 65.78 -17.80
CA VAL A 740 -6.26 66.27 -19.12
C VAL A 740 -5.69 65.47 -20.31
N ASP A 741 -6.58 65.25 -21.28
CA ASP A 741 -6.45 64.91 -22.72
C ASP A 741 -5.62 63.73 -23.27
N THR A 742 -6.40 62.80 -23.81
CA THR A 742 -6.30 62.23 -25.17
C THR A 742 -5.97 63.22 -26.30
N THR A 743 -5.22 62.79 -27.33
CA THR A 743 -5.61 62.83 -28.79
C THR A 743 -4.36 62.80 -29.72
N ASP A 744 -4.27 61.72 -30.50
CA ASP A 744 -3.70 61.52 -31.86
C ASP A 744 -2.20 61.58 -32.24
N ASP A 745 -1.91 60.62 -33.16
CA ASP A 745 -0.95 60.61 -34.27
C ASP A 745 0.57 60.42 -34.03
N LYS A 746 1.04 59.16 -34.22
CA LYS A 746 1.56 58.74 -35.55
C LYS A 746 1.93 57.26 -35.68
N ASP A 747 1.65 56.75 -36.89
CA ASP A 747 2.02 55.41 -37.35
C ASP A 747 3.54 55.19 -37.44
N VAL A 748 3.99 54.03 -36.97
CA VAL A 748 5.12 53.30 -37.59
C VAL A 748 4.74 51.82 -37.62
N ASP A 749 4.31 51.37 -38.80
CA ASP A 749 4.10 49.96 -39.12
C ASP A 749 5.26 49.45 -39.97
N VAL A 750 5.94 48.39 -39.50
CA VAL A 750 6.87 47.57 -40.27
C VAL A 750 6.74 46.09 -39.85
N TYR A 751 5.70 45.42 -40.35
CA TYR A 751 5.65 43.96 -40.63
C TYR A 751 6.99 43.40 -41.21
N THR A 752 7.37 42.12 -41.18
CA THR A 752 6.78 40.80 -40.75
C THR A 752 7.95 39.78 -40.58
N GLN A 753 7.87 38.54 -40.06
CA GLN A 753 6.85 37.68 -39.41
C GLN A 753 7.61 36.56 -38.65
N ALA A 754 7.05 36.00 -37.57
CA ALA A 754 7.24 34.59 -37.18
C ALA A 754 6.15 34.22 -36.16
N GLU A 755 5.03 33.69 -36.64
CA GLU A 755 3.92 33.24 -35.79
C GLU A 755 4.18 31.81 -35.29
N THR A 756 4.01 31.61 -33.99
CA THR A 756 3.86 30.30 -33.34
C THR A 756 2.40 29.88 -33.41
N VAL A 757 2.12 28.68 -33.89
CA VAL A 757 0.77 28.08 -33.83
C VAL A 757 0.59 27.46 -32.44
N ASN A 758 -0.29 28.04 -31.62
CA ASN A 758 -0.94 27.34 -30.52
C ASN A 758 -2.26 26.78 -31.06
N GLU A 759 -2.42 25.46 -31.05
CA GLU A 759 -3.71 24.80 -31.20
C GLU A 759 -4.32 24.58 -29.80
N THR A 760 -5.40 25.31 -29.50
CA THR A 760 -6.27 25.03 -28.36
C THR A 760 -7.27 23.96 -28.75
N LEU A 761 -7.22 22.81 -28.07
CA LEU A 761 -8.22 21.75 -28.16
C LEU A 761 -9.58 22.21 -27.65
N THR A 762 -10.64 21.56 -28.09
CA THR A 762 -12.03 21.91 -27.77
C THR A 762 -12.56 21.16 -26.55
N PRO A 763 -13.61 21.65 -25.86
CA PRO A 763 -14.09 21.02 -24.61
C PRO A 763 -14.55 19.56 -24.74
N GLU A 764 -15.04 19.13 -25.92
CA GLU A 764 -15.41 17.72 -26.16
C GLU A 764 -14.15 16.80 -26.20
N GLU A 765 -12.98 17.33 -26.54
CA GLU A 765 -11.68 16.61 -26.52
C GLU A 765 -11.03 16.62 -25.11
N ALA A 766 -11.65 17.28 -24.13
CA ALA A 766 -11.20 17.31 -22.74
C ALA A 766 -11.99 16.35 -21.83
N GLU A 767 -13.27 16.07 -22.13
CA GLU A 767 -14.03 14.98 -21.49
C GLU A 767 -13.51 13.59 -21.93
N GLU A 768 -13.11 13.44 -23.20
CA GLU A 768 -12.50 12.21 -23.77
C GLU A 768 -11.11 11.88 -23.17
N ALA A 769 -10.54 12.76 -22.33
CA ALA A 769 -9.30 12.54 -21.58
C ALA A 769 -9.53 12.11 -20.12
N THR A 770 -10.79 12.07 -19.66
CA THR A 770 -11.20 11.61 -18.32
C THR A 770 -12.03 10.32 -18.33
N GLU A 771 -12.50 9.87 -19.51
CA GLU A 771 -13.17 8.58 -19.69
C GLU A 771 -12.49 7.73 -20.77
N ALA A 772 -11.66 6.75 -20.37
CA ALA A 772 -11.31 5.57 -21.19
C ALA A 772 -10.57 4.49 -20.36
N PRO A 773 -10.95 3.21 -20.44
CA PRO A 773 -12.31 2.68 -20.54
C PRO A 773 -12.67 1.81 -19.31
N ALA A 774 -13.87 1.97 -18.77
CA ALA A 774 -14.46 0.97 -17.88
C ALA A 774 -15.04 -0.23 -18.67
N GLU A 775 -15.28 -0.08 -19.97
CA GLU A 775 -15.90 -1.12 -20.81
C GLU A 775 -15.03 -2.39 -20.96
N ASP A 776 -13.69 -2.32 -20.95
CA ASP A 776 -12.85 -3.54 -20.97
C ASP A 776 -12.89 -4.32 -19.63
N ALA A 777 -13.29 -3.66 -18.53
CA ALA A 777 -13.47 -4.30 -17.23
C ALA A 777 -14.89 -4.87 -17.06
N GLU A 778 -15.91 -4.19 -17.60
CA GLU A 778 -17.28 -4.71 -17.65
C GLU A 778 -17.43 -5.84 -18.69
N GLU A 779 -16.75 -5.81 -19.85
CA GLU A 779 -16.78 -6.92 -20.81
C GLU A 779 -16.01 -8.15 -20.28
N MET A 780 -15.00 -7.98 -19.41
CA MET A 780 -14.42 -9.09 -18.64
C MET A 780 -15.30 -9.59 -17.49
N ALA A 781 -16.19 -8.76 -16.94
CA ALA A 781 -17.17 -9.17 -15.94
C ALA A 781 -18.37 -9.91 -16.57
N GLU A 782 -18.94 -9.41 -17.67
CA GLU A 782 -19.98 -10.12 -18.44
C GLU A 782 -19.44 -11.43 -19.03
N ALA A 783 -18.19 -11.47 -19.51
CA ALA A 783 -17.57 -12.71 -19.99
C ALA A 783 -17.30 -13.73 -18.86
N ALA A 784 -17.18 -13.29 -17.60
CA ALA A 784 -17.13 -14.17 -16.44
C ALA A 784 -18.53 -14.65 -16.01
N GLU A 785 -19.58 -13.83 -16.24
CA GLU A 785 -20.96 -14.15 -15.89
C GLU A 785 -21.63 -15.07 -16.94
N GLU A 786 -21.42 -14.87 -18.26
CA GLU A 786 -21.94 -15.77 -19.31
C GLU A 786 -21.35 -17.19 -19.24
N VAL A 787 -20.13 -17.37 -18.70
CA VAL A 787 -19.54 -18.71 -18.47
C VAL A 787 -20.21 -19.44 -17.29
N SER A 788 -21.02 -18.73 -16.48
CA SER A 788 -21.74 -19.31 -15.33
C SER A 788 -23.18 -19.77 -15.62
N GLU A 789 -23.83 -19.28 -16.69
CA GLU A 789 -25.24 -19.58 -16.97
C GLU A 789 -25.50 -20.85 -17.84
N GLU A 790 -24.52 -21.41 -18.56
CA GLU A 790 -24.74 -22.63 -19.39
C GLU A 790 -24.71 -23.96 -18.57
N ALA A 791 -25.42 -24.00 -17.44
CA ALA A 791 -25.55 -25.21 -16.62
C ALA A 791 -26.88 -25.37 -15.86
N ALA A 792 -28.01 -24.80 -16.32
CA ALA A 792 -29.27 -24.82 -15.55
C ALA A 792 -30.60 -25.07 -16.32
N GLU A 793 -30.63 -25.80 -17.45
CA GLU A 793 -31.92 -26.34 -17.96
C GLU A 793 -32.33 -27.63 -17.24
N ALA A 794 -33.05 -27.48 -16.13
CA ALA A 794 -33.87 -28.55 -15.56
C ALA A 794 -35.24 -28.60 -16.29
N PRO A 795 -35.59 -29.69 -17.01
CA PRO A 795 -36.85 -29.74 -17.75
C PRO A 795 -38.04 -29.90 -16.80
N ALA A 796 -39.04 -29.02 -16.96
CA ALA A 796 -40.25 -29.01 -16.15
C ALA A 796 -41.13 -30.27 -16.33
N GLU A 797 -41.85 -30.64 -15.28
CA GLU A 797 -42.75 -31.80 -15.28
C GLU A 797 -43.86 -31.70 -16.33
N THR A 798 -44.14 -32.81 -17.01
CA THR A 798 -45.48 -33.09 -17.54
C THR A 798 -45.92 -34.51 -17.18
N SER A 799 -47.06 -34.62 -16.51
CA SER A 799 -47.63 -35.88 -16.04
C SER A 799 -48.30 -36.70 -17.15
N SER A 800 -48.07 -38.02 -17.22
CA SER A 800 -49.15 -38.98 -17.53
C SER A 800 -48.79 -40.45 -17.28
N GLU A 801 -49.76 -41.17 -16.70
CA GLU A 801 -50.05 -42.61 -16.82
C GLU A 801 -49.04 -43.70 -16.36
N ALA A 802 -49.40 -44.31 -15.23
CA ALA A 802 -49.19 -45.72 -14.90
C ALA A 802 -50.01 -46.64 -15.87
N PRO A 803 -49.82 -47.98 -15.99
CA PRO A 803 -49.65 -48.90 -14.85
C PRO A 803 -48.84 -50.21 -15.05
N ALA A 804 -48.85 -51.03 -13.98
CA ALA A 804 -48.50 -52.46 -13.88
C ALA A 804 -46.98 -52.80 -13.85
N GLU A 805 -46.51 -53.83 -13.14
CA GLU A 805 -47.19 -54.92 -12.41
C GLU A 805 -46.31 -55.43 -11.24
N ALA A 806 -46.91 -55.98 -10.18
CA ALA A 806 -46.20 -56.72 -9.11
C ALA A 806 -46.32 -58.24 -9.35
N PRO A 807 -45.35 -59.06 -8.89
CA PRO A 807 -45.43 -59.70 -7.56
C PRO A 807 -44.10 -59.61 -6.78
N ALA A 808 -44.00 -59.54 -5.44
CA ALA A 808 -44.63 -60.28 -4.32
C ALA A 808 -43.83 -61.53 -3.88
N GLU A 809 -43.61 -61.61 -2.55
CA GLU A 809 -42.99 -62.70 -1.76
C GLU A 809 -41.46 -62.87 -1.96
N GLU A 810 -40.63 -63.21 -0.96
CA GLU A 810 -40.85 -64.06 0.24
C GLU A 810 -40.07 -63.57 1.50
N GLN A 811 -40.37 -64.16 2.66
CA GLN A 811 -39.79 -63.85 3.99
C GLN A 811 -38.49 -64.62 4.29
N ALA A 812 -37.64 -64.14 5.23
CA ALA A 812 -37.33 -64.82 6.53
C ALA A 812 -35.95 -64.50 7.16
N SER A 813 -35.92 -64.53 8.51
CA SER A 813 -34.78 -64.64 9.46
C SER A 813 -33.63 -63.61 9.38
N ASP A 814 -33.21 -62.91 10.45
CA ASP A 814 -33.01 -63.22 11.88
C ASP A 814 -31.73 -64.03 12.19
N GLY A 815 -31.02 -63.61 13.26
CA GLY A 815 -29.67 -64.03 13.66
C GLY A 815 -28.57 -63.03 13.26
N SER A 816 -27.83 -62.29 14.09
CA SER A 816 -27.31 -62.39 15.48
C SER A 816 -25.80 -62.61 15.53
N GLU A 817 -25.13 -61.89 16.43
CA GLU A 817 -23.78 -62.10 16.99
C GLU A 817 -22.53 -61.61 16.21
N ASN A 818 -21.85 -60.65 16.85
CA ASN A 818 -20.41 -60.55 17.11
C ASN A 818 -19.40 -61.12 16.08
N ASN A 819 -18.59 -60.24 15.51
CA ASN A 819 -17.23 -60.03 16.01
C ASN A 819 -16.69 -58.65 15.62
#